data_AF-H2S7Y0-F1
#
_entry.id   AF-H2S7Y0-F1
#
_cell.length_a   1.000
_cell.length_b   1.000
_cell.length_c   1.000
_cell.angle_alpha   90.00
_cell.angle_beta   90.00
_cell.angle_gamma   90.00
#
_symmetry.space_group_name_H-M   'P 1'
#
loop_
_entity.id
_entity.type
_entity.pdbx_description
1 polymer ?
#
loop_
_entity_poly.entity_id
_entity_poly.type
_entity_poly.pdbx_seq_one_letter_code
_entity_poly.pdbx_strand_id
1 'polypeptide(L)'
;MTEQSGVSLKNVTYAGKNGAINEGFEIEEDVFYHSIVENEPETATNRLGSYLRQVARPFNAAEDFMKTHSSTFKCILLVVFGLGYVAYFVAACVLDFQRATALVVLTVLAVVAKSYELLKEHKGESISRCFRPAVRCFKSNLKWLKWVFIVVVLVLFVTWLVLDTSKRPQQLISFGGVCVFILLLFLLSVHRSAVSWRTVFWGLGLQFCIGIFVIRTQPGLVAFEWLGHQVKVFLDYTKEGSSFVFGNLIDNIFAFQALPIVVFFSSIMSVLYFLGIMQWLILKISWLMQITMGTSPTETLSVAGNIFVGQTEAPLLIRPYLKDMTKSEIHAVMTGGFATIAGSVMGAFISFGIDASSLIAASVMAAPCALAISKLSYPETEESPFKSKKNVEVSCGDEQNILEAASSGASASIALVANIAANLIAFLAILGFINQALSWMGDMVGYPSLTFQLICSYVFMPVAFLMGIPYEESFTVAELIGTKLFLNEFVAYQKLSILKTNRLNGLEELIGGERQWISIRSETITTYALCGFANFSSLGIVIGGLSSICPSRRGDVSSLVLRAMVTGTCVSLINACVAGILFVPSPDCVTFFETSAFDAADATVQSCCNDLFESTINNGTIVFEGLWSTVANATVFLSSCCQCCGLSAADVCT
;
A
#
# COMPACT_ATOMS: atom_id res chain seq x y z
N MET A 1 50.92 -42.93 39.87
CA MET A 1 50.31 -44.00 39.07
C MET A 1 49.95 -43.38 37.72
N THR A 2 50.67 -43.79 36.67
CA THR A 2 50.23 -44.04 35.26
C THR A 2 49.05 -43.21 34.73
N GLU A 3 49.05 -42.52 33.59
CA GLU A 3 49.82 -42.47 32.33
C GLU A 3 49.49 -41.10 31.66
N GLN A 4 50.43 -40.33 31.10
CA GLN A 4 50.79 -40.27 29.66
C GLN A 4 49.58 -40.15 28.70
N SER A 5 49.52 -39.27 27.71
CA SER A 5 50.49 -38.36 27.09
C SER A 5 49.73 -37.42 26.15
N GLY A 6 50.16 -36.17 26.07
CA GLY A 6 49.77 -35.26 24.99
C GLY A 6 50.54 -35.54 23.71
N VAL A 7 50.02 -35.08 22.57
CA VAL A 7 50.82 -34.91 21.35
C VAL A 7 50.47 -33.60 20.69
N SER A 8 51.52 -32.83 20.39
CA SER A 8 51.53 -31.57 19.65
C SER A 8 51.86 -31.83 18.17
N LEU A 9 51.21 -31.04 17.31
CA LEU A 9 51.66 -30.44 16.03
C LEU A 9 52.41 -31.31 14.99
N LYS A 10 51.89 -31.27 13.75
CA LYS A 10 52.75 -31.12 12.56
C LYS A 10 52.07 -30.30 11.46
N ASN A 11 52.83 -29.34 10.95
CA ASN A 11 52.57 -28.50 9.77
C ASN A 11 52.24 -29.33 8.53
N VAL A 12 51.33 -28.83 7.69
CA VAL A 12 51.20 -29.27 6.29
C VAL A 12 51.36 -28.05 5.37
N THR A 13 52.48 -28.05 4.67
CA THR A 13 52.78 -27.27 3.48
C THR A 13 52.02 -27.79 2.26
N TYR A 14 51.67 -26.88 1.36
CA TYR A 14 50.97 -27.05 0.07
C TYR A 14 51.50 -28.18 -0.83
N ALA A 15 50.59 -28.98 -1.41
CA ALA A 15 50.55 -29.33 -2.84
C ALA A 15 49.30 -30.15 -3.21
N GLY A 16 48.61 -29.75 -4.30
CA GLY A 16 48.04 -30.68 -5.29
C GLY A 16 46.63 -31.25 -5.09
N LYS A 17 45.67 -30.64 -5.82
CA LYS A 17 44.52 -31.23 -6.54
C LYS A 17 43.61 -32.27 -5.86
N ASN A 18 42.33 -31.91 -5.81
CA ASN A 18 41.11 -32.75 -5.78
C ASN A 18 40.81 -33.55 -4.48
N GLY A 19 39.85 -33.06 -3.69
CA GLY A 19 39.03 -33.83 -2.74
C GLY A 19 37.60 -33.28 -2.79
N ALA A 20 36.61 -34.02 -3.27
CA ALA A 20 35.91 -35.15 -2.65
C ALA A 20 34.92 -34.68 -1.57
N ILE A 21 33.65 -34.70 -1.96
CA ILE A 21 32.45 -34.50 -1.14
C ILE A 21 32.27 -35.74 -0.28
N ASN A 22 31.98 -35.53 1.01
CA ASN A 22 31.64 -36.60 1.94
C ASN A 22 30.14 -36.95 1.75
N GLU A 23 29.87 -38.14 1.26
CA GLU A 23 28.54 -38.73 1.16
C GLU A 23 28.13 -39.31 2.51
N GLY A 24 26.96 -38.90 2.99
CA GLY A 24 26.31 -39.49 4.15
C GLY A 24 24.97 -40.09 3.71
N PHE A 25 24.79 -41.37 4.05
CA PHE A 25 23.58 -42.19 3.92
C PHE A 25 23.33 -42.87 2.56
N GLU A 26 24.13 -43.91 2.28
CA GLU A 26 23.69 -45.08 1.51
C GLU A 26 23.21 -46.17 2.50
N ILE A 27 22.04 -46.75 2.22
CA ILE A 27 21.61 -48.04 2.79
C ILE A 27 21.36 -48.95 1.59
N GLU A 28 22.28 -49.90 1.37
CA GLU A 28 22.02 -51.13 0.63
C GLU A 28 21.23 -52.09 1.53
N GLU A 29 20.15 -52.68 1.02
CA GLU A 29 19.84 -54.11 1.24
C GLU A 29 18.70 -54.55 0.32
N ASP A 30 19.07 -54.97 -0.90
CA ASP A 30 18.31 -55.87 -1.77
C ASP A 30 18.43 -57.31 -1.23
N VAL A 31 17.62 -57.70 -0.24
CA VAL A 31 17.41 -59.12 0.12
C VAL A 31 16.01 -59.32 0.70
N PHE A 32 14.98 -59.43 -0.13
CA PHE A 32 13.81 -60.31 0.11
C PHE A 32 12.83 -60.17 -1.07
N TYR A 33 12.96 -61.00 -2.10
CA TYR A 33 11.85 -61.52 -2.94
C TYR A 33 12.45 -62.47 -3.98
N HIS A 34 13.10 -63.54 -3.52
CA HIS A 34 13.45 -64.68 -4.37
C HIS A 34 13.13 -65.98 -3.64
N SER A 35 11.83 -66.24 -3.45
CA SER A 35 11.33 -67.59 -3.16
C SER A 35 9.81 -67.56 -3.29
N ILE A 36 9.28 -68.52 -4.05
CA ILE A 36 7.88 -68.70 -4.47
C ILE A 36 7.53 -67.94 -5.76
N VAL A 37 7.97 -68.47 -6.91
CA VAL A 37 7.13 -69.09 -7.96
C VAL A 37 8.10 -69.70 -8.97
N GLU A 38 8.49 -70.96 -8.74
CA GLU A 38 8.85 -71.86 -9.83
C GLU A 38 7.55 -72.51 -10.32
N ASN A 39 7.38 -72.55 -11.64
CA ASN A 39 6.34 -73.23 -12.41
C ASN A 39 4.96 -72.54 -12.50
N GLU A 40 4.81 -71.61 -13.46
CA GLU A 40 3.64 -71.46 -14.36
C GLU A 40 3.91 -70.35 -15.42
N PRO A 41 3.22 -70.31 -16.59
CA PRO A 41 3.85 -70.04 -17.88
C PRO A 41 4.13 -68.55 -18.19
N GLU A 42 5.23 -68.30 -18.92
CA GLU A 42 5.71 -67.01 -19.51
C GLU A 42 4.73 -66.28 -20.45
N THR A 43 3.46 -66.69 -20.51
CA THR A 43 2.46 -66.12 -21.43
C THR A 43 1.56 -65.06 -20.80
N ALA A 44 1.53 -64.91 -19.48
CA ALA A 44 0.66 -63.92 -18.79
C ALA A 44 1.33 -62.54 -18.57
N THR A 45 2.60 -62.51 -18.19
CA THR A 45 3.37 -61.27 -17.93
C THR A 45 3.69 -60.47 -19.20
N ASN A 46 4.00 -61.16 -20.30
CA ASN A 46 4.16 -60.53 -21.61
C ASN A 46 2.85 -59.96 -22.17
N ARG A 47 1.69 -60.56 -21.84
CA ARG A 47 0.37 -60.02 -22.22
C ARG A 47 0.03 -58.76 -21.44
N LEU A 48 0.26 -58.72 -20.11
CA LEU A 48 -0.03 -57.53 -19.30
C LEU A 48 0.85 -56.33 -19.72
N GLY A 49 2.14 -56.57 -19.99
CA GLY A 49 3.05 -55.56 -20.53
C GLY A 49 2.72 -55.12 -21.97
N SER A 50 2.21 -56.03 -22.82
CA SER A 50 1.74 -55.68 -24.17
C SER A 50 0.43 -54.90 -24.14
N TYR A 51 -0.50 -55.24 -23.24
CA TYR A 51 -1.76 -54.52 -23.05
C TYR A 51 -1.52 -53.12 -22.48
N LEU A 52 -0.65 -52.97 -21.47
CA LEU A 52 -0.26 -51.66 -20.94
C LEU A 52 0.47 -50.81 -22.01
N ARG A 53 1.31 -51.40 -22.87
CA ARG A 53 1.89 -50.70 -24.03
C ARG A 53 0.87 -50.36 -25.12
N GLN A 54 -0.15 -51.18 -25.35
CA GLN A 54 -1.22 -50.89 -26.31
C GLN A 54 -2.17 -49.80 -25.83
N VAL A 55 -2.42 -49.71 -24.51
CA VAL A 55 -3.24 -48.66 -23.90
C VAL A 55 -2.45 -47.35 -23.72
N ALA A 56 -1.14 -47.41 -23.43
CA ALA A 56 -0.30 -46.22 -23.30
C ALA A 56 0.07 -45.57 -24.65
N ARG A 57 0.07 -46.32 -25.76
CA ARG A 57 0.37 -45.77 -27.10
C ARG A 57 -0.57 -44.66 -27.57
N PRO A 58 -1.91 -44.78 -27.50
CA PRO A 58 -2.81 -43.68 -27.87
C PRO A 58 -2.73 -42.51 -26.89
N PHE A 59 -2.47 -42.75 -25.59
CA PHE A 59 -2.26 -41.67 -24.61
C PHE A 59 -0.96 -40.91 -24.85
N ASN A 60 0.15 -41.60 -25.09
CA ASN A 60 1.44 -40.99 -25.41
C ASN A 60 1.41 -40.29 -26.79
N ALA A 61 0.70 -40.86 -27.77
CA ALA A 61 0.50 -40.21 -29.07
C ALA A 61 -0.41 -38.97 -28.96
N ALA A 62 -1.43 -39.00 -28.09
CA ALA A 62 -2.26 -37.83 -27.78
C ALA A 62 -1.46 -36.77 -27.00
N GLU A 63 -0.59 -37.17 -26.08
CA GLU A 63 0.30 -36.29 -25.32
C GLU A 63 1.35 -35.64 -26.23
N ASP A 64 1.97 -36.40 -27.14
CA ASP A 64 2.89 -35.89 -28.15
C ASP A 64 2.19 -34.99 -29.17
N PHE A 65 0.96 -35.34 -29.60
CA PHE A 65 0.16 -34.49 -30.47
C PHE A 65 -0.25 -33.18 -29.77
N MET A 66 -0.64 -33.26 -28.49
CA MET A 66 -0.95 -32.10 -27.64
C MET A 66 0.28 -31.24 -27.38
N LYS A 67 1.46 -31.83 -27.12
CA LYS A 67 2.72 -31.08 -26.97
C LYS A 67 3.12 -30.40 -28.28
N THR A 68 2.97 -31.09 -29.41
CA THR A 68 3.29 -30.55 -30.75
C THR A 68 2.35 -29.42 -31.18
N HIS A 69 1.06 -29.50 -30.83
CA HIS A 69 0.05 -28.47 -31.16
C HIS A 69 -0.34 -27.59 -29.97
N SER A 70 0.44 -27.61 -28.88
CA SER A 70 0.16 -26.91 -27.62
C SER A 70 -0.08 -25.41 -27.82
N SER A 71 0.70 -24.75 -28.68
CA SER A 71 0.53 -23.32 -28.94
C SER A 71 -0.77 -23.02 -29.71
N THR A 72 -1.10 -23.84 -30.71
CA THR A 72 -2.33 -23.71 -31.50
C THR A 72 -3.56 -24.01 -30.65
N PHE A 73 -3.50 -25.04 -29.79
CA PHE A 73 -4.58 -25.38 -28.86
C PHE A 73 -4.77 -24.29 -27.80
N LYS A 74 -3.69 -23.75 -27.23
CA LYS A 74 -3.75 -22.58 -26.33
C LYS A 74 -4.38 -21.37 -27.02
N CYS A 75 -4.04 -21.12 -28.29
CA CYS A 75 -4.61 -20.03 -29.07
C CYS A 75 -6.12 -20.23 -29.31
N ILE A 76 -6.54 -21.43 -29.74
CA ILE A 76 -7.96 -21.75 -29.93
C ILE A 76 -8.72 -21.63 -28.61
N LEU A 77 -8.17 -22.17 -27.53
CA LEU A 77 -8.77 -22.09 -26.19
C LEU A 77 -8.92 -20.63 -25.73
N LEU A 78 -7.89 -19.80 -25.92
CA LEU A 78 -7.95 -18.36 -25.62
C LEU A 78 -8.99 -17.63 -26.46
N VAL A 79 -9.12 -17.96 -27.75
CA VAL A 79 -10.16 -17.39 -28.63
C VAL A 79 -11.55 -17.80 -28.18
N VAL A 80 -11.76 -19.07 -27.82
CA VAL A 80 -13.04 -19.55 -27.31
C VAL A 80 -13.40 -18.88 -25.99
N PHE A 81 -12.48 -18.80 -25.03
CA PHE A 81 -12.69 -18.07 -23.78
C PHE A 81 -12.92 -16.58 -24.01
N GLY A 82 -12.20 -15.96 -24.95
CA GLY A 82 -12.40 -14.57 -25.34
C GLY A 82 -13.79 -14.31 -25.93
N LEU A 83 -14.25 -15.17 -26.85
CA LEU A 83 -15.60 -15.09 -27.41
C LEU A 83 -16.68 -15.33 -26.35
N GLY A 84 -16.47 -16.32 -25.48
CA GLY A 84 -17.37 -16.58 -24.34
C GLY A 84 -17.45 -15.39 -23.39
N TYR A 85 -16.31 -14.74 -23.10
CA TYR A 85 -16.27 -13.53 -22.29
C TYR A 85 -17.00 -12.36 -22.95
N VAL A 86 -16.80 -12.13 -24.25
CA VAL A 86 -17.51 -11.07 -24.98
C VAL A 86 -19.02 -11.32 -24.98
N ALA A 87 -19.46 -12.56 -25.20
CA ALA A 87 -20.87 -12.92 -25.12
C ALA A 87 -21.45 -12.67 -23.72
N TYR A 88 -20.73 -13.07 -22.67
CA TYR A 88 -21.11 -12.78 -21.28
C TYR A 88 -21.16 -11.28 -21.00
N PHE A 89 -20.17 -10.51 -21.46
CA PHE A 89 -20.08 -9.07 -21.30
C PHE A 89 -21.28 -8.35 -21.93
N VAL A 90 -21.62 -8.71 -23.18
CA VAL A 90 -22.78 -8.17 -23.88
C VAL A 90 -24.07 -8.54 -23.16
N ALA A 91 -24.23 -9.79 -22.73
CA ALA A 91 -25.40 -10.23 -21.97
C ALA A 91 -25.54 -9.46 -20.64
N ALA A 92 -24.44 -9.26 -19.90
CA ALA A 92 -24.44 -8.49 -18.66
C ALA A 92 -24.85 -7.02 -18.90
N CYS A 93 -24.35 -6.39 -19.96
CA CYS A 93 -24.71 -5.01 -20.30
C CYS A 93 -26.18 -4.85 -20.70
N VAL A 94 -26.78 -5.87 -21.32
CA VAL A 94 -28.18 -5.85 -21.78
C VAL A 94 -29.16 -6.14 -20.65
N LEU A 95 -28.81 -7.04 -19.72
CA LEU A 95 -29.71 -7.42 -18.62
C LEU A 95 -29.82 -6.33 -17.56
N ASP A 96 -28.68 -5.80 -17.09
CA ASP A 96 -28.65 -4.74 -16.08
C ASP A 96 -27.35 -3.94 -16.22
N PHE A 97 -27.46 -2.80 -16.90
CA PHE A 97 -26.31 -1.94 -17.14
C PHE A 97 -25.74 -1.35 -15.84
N GLN A 98 -26.58 -1.04 -14.85
CA GLN A 98 -26.10 -0.47 -13.58
C GLN A 98 -25.24 -1.48 -12.83
N ARG A 99 -25.66 -2.74 -12.76
CA ARG A 99 -24.88 -3.82 -12.15
C ARG A 99 -23.60 -4.15 -12.93
N ALA A 100 -23.63 -3.97 -14.26
CA ALA A 100 -22.49 -4.24 -15.14
C ALA A 100 -21.45 -3.11 -15.20
N THR A 101 -21.71 -1.93 -14.60
CA THR A 101 -20.82 -0.75 -14.69
C THR A 101 -19.35 -1.04 -14.37
N ALA A 102 -19.07 -1.76 -13.26
CA ALA A 102 -17.70 -2.13 -12.90
C ALA A 102 -17.01 -3.01 -13.98
N LEU A 103 -17.76 -3.97 -14.54
CA LEU A 103 -17.28 -4.83 -15.62
C LEU A 103 -17.01 -4.03 -16.91
N VAL A 104 -17.87 -3.06 -17.22
CA VAL A 104 -17.69 -2.12 -18.35
C VAL A 104 -16.44 -1.27 -18.16
N VAL A 105 -16.22 -0.71 -16.98
CA VAL A 105 -15.03 0.10 -16.71
C VAL A 105 -13.76 -0.73 -16.83
N LEU A 106 -13.73 -1.93 -16.24
CA LEU A 106 -12.57 -2.83 -16.30
C LEU A 106 -12.27 -3.30 -17.73
N THR A 107 -13.30 -3.67 -18.49
CA THR A 107 -13.13 -4.06 -19.90
C THR A 107 -12.64 -2.92 -20.76
N VAL A 108 -13.22 -1.72 -20.60
CA VAL A 108 -12.79 -0.53 -21.34
C VAL A 108 -11.34 -0.20 -21.00
N LEU A 109 -10.95 -0.22 -19.72
CA LEU A 109 -9.56 0.01 -19.31
C LEU A 109 -8.61 -1.04 -19.91
N ALA A 110 -8.98 -2.32 -19.90
CA ALA A 110 -8.18 -3.38 -20.49
C ALA A 110 -8.03 -3.21 -22.01
N VAL A 111 -9.12 -2.88 -22.71
CA VAL A 111 -9.12 -2.61 -24.15
C VAL A 111 -8.30 -1.36 -24.47
N VAL A 112 -8.43 -0.28 -23.71
CA VAL A 112 -7.63 0.95 -23.87
C VAL A 112 -6.15 0.68 -23.63
N ALA A 113 -5.81 -0.06 -22.57
CA ALA A 113 -4.43 -0.44 -22.27
C ALA A 113 -3.82 -1.29 -23.40
N LYS A 114 -4.55 -2.30 -23.89
CA LYS A 114 -4.07 -3.17 -24.96
C LYS A 114 -4.03 -2.48 -26.32
N SER A 115 -5.02 -1.66 -26.65
CA SER A 115 -5.02 -0.86 -27.88
C SER A 115 -3.90 0.17 -27.87
N TYR A 116 -3.59 0.79 -26.73
CA TYR A 116 -2.44 1.67 -26.59
C TYR A 116 -1.10 0.93 -26.81
N GLU A 117 -0.96 -0.28 -26.24
CA GLU A 117 0.23 -1.13 -26.47
C GLU A 117 0.38 -1.52 -27.95
N LEU A 118 -0.69 -2.00 -28.58
CA LEU A 118 -0.70 -2.36 -30.00
C LEU A 118 -0.43 -1.15 -30.92
N LEU A 119 -1.02 0.01 -30.61
CA LEU A 119 -0.81 1.25 -31.36
C LEU A 119 0.65 1.71 -31.27
N LYS A 120 1.25 1.59 -30.09
CA LYS A 120 2.67 1.89 -29.86
C LYS A 120 3.57 0.94 -30.64
N GLU A 121 3.23 -0.34 -30.71
CA GLU A 121 4.01 -1.36 -31.41
C GLU A 121 3.91 -1.23 -32.94
N HIS A 122 2.69 -1.09 -33.49
CA HIS A 122 2.48 -1.09 -34.95
C HIS A 122 2.63 0.29 -35.60
N LYS A 123 2.21 1.36 -34.91
CA LYS A 123 2.19 2.74 -35.46
C LYS A 123 3.06 3.72 -34.69
N GLY A 124 3.83 3.28 -33.69
CA GLY A 124 4.67 4.15 -32.87
C GLY A 124 5.62 5.02 -33.69
N GLU A 125 6.28 4.44 -34.70
CA GLU A 125 7.17 5.21 -35.58
C GLU A 125 6.42 6.24 -36.42
N SER A 126 5.27 5.88 -36.98
CA SER A 126 4.45 6.76 -37.85
C SER A 126 3.85 7.93 -37.06
N ILE A 127 3.35 7.67 -35.84
CA ILE A 127 2.87 8.70 -34.91
C ILE A 127 4.02 9.63 -34.52
N SER A 128 5.21 9.08 -34.18
CA SER A 128 6.37 9.93 -33.85
C SER A 128 6.82 10.80 -35.03
N ARG A 129 6.65 10.31 -36.27
CA ARG A 129 6.98 11.02 -37.51
C ARG A 129 5.97 12.13 -37.80
N CYS A 130 4.69 11.91 -37.53
CA CYS A 130 3.62 12.91 -37.65
C CYS A 130 3.78 14.04 -36.62
N PHE A 131 4.15 13.70 -35.38
CA PHE A 131 4.39 14.68 -34.31
C PHE A 131 5.79 15.31 -34.35
N ARG A 132 6.70 14.82 -35.20
CA ARG A 132 8.08 15.36 -35.33
C ARG A 132 8.14 16.88 -35.58
N PRO A 133 7.33 17.49 -36.47
CA PRO A 133 7.29 18.95 -36.65
C PRO A 133 6.78 19.69 -35.39
N ALA A 134 5.72 19.18 -34.76
CA ALA A 134 5.19 19.74 -33.52
C ALA A 134 6.22 19.63 -32.37
N VAL A 135 6.88 18.48 -32.22
CA VAL A 135 7.95 18.24 -31.25
C VAL A 135 9.17 19.11 -31.52
N ARG A 136 9.50 19.41 -32.79
CA ARG A 136 10.60 20.29 -33.15
C ARG A 136 10.28 21.75 -32.82
N CYS A 137 9.08 22.22 -33.13
CA CYS A 137 8.58 23.55 -32.73
C CYS A 137 8.52 23.68 -31.19
N PHE A 138 7.98 22.66 -30.52
CA PHE A 138 7.90 22.57 -29.07
C PHE A 138 9.27 22.52 -28.42
N LYS A 139 10.26 21.81 -29.00
CA LYS A 139 11.66 21.81 -28.55
C LYS A 139 12.33 23.16 -28.72
N SER A 140 12.08 23.85 -29.83
CA SER A 140 12.62 25.19 -30.10
C SER A 140 12.13 26.20 -29.05
N ASN A 141 10.87 26.08 -28.65
CA ASN A 141 10.24 26.98 -27.68
C ASN A 141 10.16 26.40 -26.26
N LEU A 142 10.79 25.26 -25.99
CA LEU A 142 10.60 24.48 -24.76
C LEU A 142 10.98 25.27 -23.51
N LYS A 143 12.02 26.10 -23.59
CA LYS A 143 12.45 26.93 -22.47
C LYS A 143 11.38 27.97 -22.13
N TRP A 144 10.87 28.67 -23.13
CA TRP A 144 9.82 29.68 -22.95
C TRP A 144 8.52 29.03 -22.48
N LEU A 145 8.10 27.94 -23.11
CA LEU A 145 6.86 27.24 -22.80
C LEU A 145 6.89 26.57 -21.42
N LYS A 146 8.07 26.09 -20.96
CA LYS A 146 8.27 25.65 -19.57
C LYS A 146 8.07 26.78 -18.57
N TRP A 147 8.65 27.95 -18.81
CA TRP A 147 8.48 29.11 -17.93
C TRP A 147 7.03 29.57 -17.89
N VAL A 148 6.36 29.66 -19.04
CA VAL A 148 4.92 29.99 -19.11
C VAL A 148 4.10 28.96 -18.35
N PHE A 149 4.35 27.67 -18.54
CA PHE A 149 3.63 26.61 -17.81
C PHE A 149 3.84 26.70 -16.30
N ILE A 150 5.09 26.90 -15.84
CA ILE A 150 5.40 27.06 -14.41
C ILE A 150 4.67 28.28 -13.83
N VAL A 151 4.69 29.42 -14.53
CA VAL A 151 4.01 30.64 -14.09
C VAL A 151 2.50 30.43 -14.02
N VAL A 152 1.90 29.80 -15.04
CA VAL A 152 0.46 29.50 -15.06
C VAL A 152 0.07 28.58 -13.92
N VAL A 153 0.82 27.49 -13.70
CA VAL A 153 0.56 26.55 -12.59
C VAL A 153 0.70 27.25 -11.25
N LEU A 154 1.72 28.09 -11.08
CA LEU A 154 1.94 28.83 -9.84
C LEU A 154 0.83 29.86 -9.59
N VAL A 155 0.39 30.59 -10.61
CA VAL A 155 -0.74 31.54 -10.50
C VAL A 155 -2.02 30.81 -10.17
N LEU A 156 -2.33 29.69 -10.85
CA LEU A 156 -3.50 28.88 -10.55
C LEU A 156 -3.46 28.32 -9.13
N PHE A 157 -2.31 27.80 -8.69
CA PHE A 157 -2.12 27.28 -7.34
C PHE A 157 -2.30 28.37 -6.28
N VAL A 158 -1.67 29.54 -6.46
CA VAL A 158 -1.81 30.66 -5.53
C VAL A 158 -3.24 31.19 -5.51
N THR A 159 -3.89 31.32 -6.67
CA THR A 159 -5.29 31.76 -6.76
C THR A 159 -6.21 30.77 -6.06
N TRP A 160 -6.02 29.47 -6.28
CA TRP A 160 -6.77 28.42 -5.61
C TRP A 160 -6.54 28.46 -4.09
N LEU A 161 -5.29 28.59 -3.66
CA LEU A 161 -4.91 28.65 -2.25
C LEU A 161 -5.54 29.88 -1.59
N VAL A 162 -5.53 31.06 -2.22
CA VAL A 162 -6.19 32.27 -1.71
C VAL A 162 -7.71 32.09 -1.59
N LEU A 163 -8.35 31.49 -2.60
CA LEU A 163 -9.80 31.26 -2.60
C LEU A 163 -10.23 30.23 -1.54
N ASP A 164 -9.45 29.16 -1.35
CA ASP A 164 -9.74 28.11 -0.35
C ASP A 164 -9.44 28.62 1.07
N THR A 165 -8.30 29.32 1.23
CA THR A 165 -7.87 29.95 2.49
C THR A 165 -8.86 30.98 3.00
N SER A 166 -9.40 31.81 2.12
CA SER A 166 -10.37 32.84 2.51
C SER A 166 -11.61 32.24 3.18
N LYS A 167 -11.91 30.96 2.91
CA LYS A 167 -13.03 30.25 3.53
C LYS A 167 -12.60 29.50 4.80
N ARG A 168 -11.33 29.07 4.93
CA ARG A 168 -10.87 28.15 5.97
C ARG A 168 -9.42 28.41 6.41
N PRO A 169 -9.19 29.30 7.41
CA PRO A 169 -7.84 29.67 7.84
C PRO A 169 -7.04 28.51 8.48
N GLN A 170 -7.69 27.46 8.96
CA GLN A 170 -7.03 26.30 9.57
C GLN A 170 -6.18 25.50 8.56
N GLN A 171 -6.56 25.49 7.28
CA GLN A 171 -5.80 24.81 6.22
C GLN A 171 -4.43 25.47 5.97
N LEU A 172 -4.26 26.74 6.34
CA LEU A 172 -2.97 27.45 6.25
C LEU A 172 -1.92 26.88 7.19
N ILE A 173 -2.33 26.36 8.33
CA ILE A 173 -1.42 25.72 9.29
C ILE A 173 -0.81 24.49 8.63
N SER A 174 -1.64 23.63 8.01
CA SER A 174 -1.16 22.45 7.26
C SER A 174 -0.20 22.84 6.12
N PHE A 175 -0.48 23.91 5.38
CA PHE A 175 0.44 24.43 4.35
C PHE A 175 1.77 24.92 4.95
N GLY A 176 1.71 25.63 6.07
CA GLY A 176 2.86 26.00 6.87
C GLY A 176 3.68 24.79 7.31
N GLY A 177 3.01 23.71 7.74
CA GLY A 177 3.63 22.42 8.08
C GLY A 177 4.45 21.84 6.94
N VAL A 178 3.89 21.77 5.72
CA VAL A 178 4.65 21.33 4.53
C VAL A 178 5.92 22.15 4.35
N CYS A 179 5.81 23.48 4.44
CA CYS A 179 6.96 24.37 4.28
C CYS A 179 8.02 24.14 5.37
N VAL A 180 7.60 23.99 6.63
CA VAL A 180 8.51 23.75 7.77
C VAL A 180 9.21 22.40 7.64
N PHE A 181 8.51 21.33 7.28
CA PHE A 181 9.14 20.01 7.11
C PHE A 181 10.14 19.99 5.95
N ILE A 182 9.81 20.61 4.82
CA ILE A 182 10.74 20.75 3.69
C ILE A 182 11.97 21.57 4.11
N LEU A 183 11.76 22.70 4.80
CA LEU A 183 12.86 23.55 5.29
C LEU A 183 13.76 22.79 6.26
N LEU A 184 13.17 22.09 7.23
CA LEU A 184 13.90 21.29 8.23
C LEU A 184 14.75 20.22 7.55
N LEU A 185 14.19 19.49 6.58
CA LEU A 185 14.95 18.48 5.84
C LEU A 185 16.01 19.08 4.92
N PHE A 186 15.75 20.23 4.31
CA PHE A 186 16.77 20.95 3.54
C PHE A 186 17.94 21.39 4.44
N LEU A 187 17.65 21.86 5.66
CA LEU A 187 18.68 22.21 6.64
C LEU A 187 19.47 20.97 7.10
N LEU A 188 18.82 19.82 7.26
CA LEU A 188 19.45 18.55 7.64
C LEU A 188 20.07 17.76 6.47
N SER A 189 19.92 18.26 5.23
CA SER A 189 20.41 17.60 4.01
C SER A 189 21.93 17.47 4.00
N VAL A 190 22.44 16.34 3.50
CA VAL A 190 23.90 16.09 3.41
C VAL A 190 24.58 17.06 2.43
N HIS A 191 23.96 17.29 1.28
CA HIS A 191 24.56 18.03 0.16
C HIS A 191 23.60 19.08 -0.39
N ARG A 192 23.38 20.17 0.36
CA ARG A 192 22.40 21.23 0.04
C ARG A 192 22.55 21.83 -1.36
N SER A 193 23.77 21.91 -1.90
CA SER A 193 24.05 22.44 -3.24
C SER A 193 23.73 21.46 -4.38
N ALA A 194 23.65 20.15 -4.09
CA ALA A 194 23.40 19.09 -5.07
C ALA A 194 21.91 18.71 -5.19
N VAL A 195 21.02 19.38 -4.44
CA VAL A 195 19.58 19.10 -4.44
C VAL A 195 18.99 19.28 -5.84
N SER A 196 18.43 18.22 -6.40
CA SER A 196 17.71 18.25 -7.68
C SER A 196 16.30 18.80 -7.49
N TRP A 197 16.15 20.12 -7.48
CA TRP A 197 14.85 20.79 -7.31
C TRP A 197 13.78 20.33 -8.29
N ARG A 198 14.16 19.89 -9.50
CA ARG A 198 13.23 19.25 -10.44
C ARG A 198 12.52 18.06 -9.79
N THR A 199 13.26 17.16 -9.16
CA THR A 199 12.72 15.95 -8.52
C THR A 199 11.83 16.33 -7.34
N VAL A 200 12.28 17.27 -6.51
CA VAL A 200 11.55 17.73 -5.33
C VAL A 200 10.21 18.34 -5.72
N PHE A 201 10.20 19.31 -6.65
CA PHE A 201 8.95 19.97 -7.07
C PHE A 201 8.01 19.04 -7.83
N TRP A 202 8.53 18.15 -8.69
CA TRP A 202 7.66 17.19 -9.38
C TRP A 202 7.09 16.14 -8.44
N GLY A 203 7.85 15.63 -7.47
CA GLY A 203 7.32 14.65 -6.52
C GLY A 203 6.25 15.24 -5.60
N LEU A 204 6.50 16.43 -5.04
CA LEU A 204 5.49 17.16 -4.26
C LEU A 204 4.28 17.56 -5.11
N GLY A 205 4.51 17.96 -6.36
CA GLY A 205 3.45 18.29 -7.31
C GLY A 205 2.59 17.07 -7.67
N LEU A 206 3.20 15.91 -7.93
CA LEU A 206 2.47 14.67 -8.20
C LEU A 206 1.66 14.23 -6.99
N GLN A 207 2.26 14.26 -5.80
CA GLN A 207 1.56 13.98 -4.53
C GLN A 207 0.34 14.90 -4.38
N PHE A 208 0.52 16.21 -4.59
CA PHE A 208 -0.55 17.19 -4.46
C PHE A 208 -1.64 17.02 -5.52
N CYS A 209 -1.27 16.74 -6.78
CA CYS A 209 -2.23 16.46 -7.85
C CYS A 209 -3.06 15.20 -7.57
N ILE A 210 -2.43 14.13 -7.09
CA ILE A 210 -3.12 12.90 -6.67
C ILE A 210 -4.04 13.23 -5.50
N GLY A 211 -3.56 13.98 -4.50
CA GLY A 211 -4.37 14.43 -3.36
C GLY A 211 -5.60 15.20 -3.81
N ILE A 212 -5.46 16.20 -4.71
CA ILE A 212 -6.61 16.97 -5.23
C ILE A 212 -7.61 16.04 -5.90
N PHE A 213 -7.12 15.14 -6.77
CA PHE A 213 -7.98 14.21 -7.47
C PHE A 213 -8.77 13.36 -6.48
N VAL A 214 -8.11 12.73 -5.51
CA VAL A 214 -8.75 11.79 -4.59
C VAL A 214 -9.63 12.48 -3.53
N ILE A 215 -9.16 13.58 -2.93
CA ILE A 215 -9.81 14.19 -1.76
C ILE A 215 -10.80 15.30 -2.15
N ARG A 216 -10.51 16.06 -3.22
CA ARG A 216 -11.27 17.29 -3.56
C ARG A 216 -12.25 17.08 -4.71
N THR A 217 -11.96 16.19 -5.66
CA THR A 217 -12.84 15.98 -6.83
C THR A 217 -13.87 14.90 -6.54
N GLN A 218 -15.14 15.18 -6.82
CA GLN A 218 -16.24 14.22 -6.72
C GLN A 218 -15.97 12.88 -7.43
N PRO A 219 -15.52 12.85 -8.72
CA PRO A 219 -15.23 11.58 -9.37
C PRO A 219 -14.09 10.79 -8.71
N GLY A 220 -13.11 11.48 -8.12
CA GLY A 220 -12.01 10.82 -7.42
C GLY A 220 -12.43 10.25 -6.06
N LEU A 221 -13.26 10.97 -5.30
CA LEU A 221 -13.87 10.49 -4.05
C LEU A 221 -14.66 9.21 -4.30
N VAL A 222 -15.62 9.25 -5.23
CA VAL A 222 -16.45 8.08 -5.60
C VAL A 222 -15.59 6.90 -6.06
N ALA A 223 -14.55 7.15 -6.86
CA ALA A 223 -13.66 6.09 -7.33
C ALA A 223 -12.86 5.43 -6.20
N PHE A 224 -12.34 6.21 -5.25
CA PHE A 224 -11.53 5.69 -4.14
C PHE A 224 -12.37 5.09 -3.02
N GLU A 225 -13.58 5.59 -2.78
CA GLU A 225 -14.56 4.96 -1.89
C GLU A 225 -15.01 3.61 -2.46
N TRP A 226 -15.35 3.55 -3.75
CA TRP A 226 -15.66 2.29 -4.41
C TRP A 226 -14.49 1.31 -4.31
N LEU A 227 -13.26 1.76 -4.60
CA LEU A 227 -12.07 0.94 -4.50
C LEU A 227 -11.82 0.45 -3.07
N GLY A 228 -11.97 1.33 -2.08
CA GLY A 228 -11.86 0.99 -0.66
C GLY A 228 -12.90 -0.04 -0.23
N HIS A 229 -14.14 0.09 -0.71
CA HIS A 229 -15.19 -0.90 -0.48
C HIS A 229 -14.84 -2.26 -1.12
N GLN A 230 -14.35 -2.27 -2.37
CA GLN A 230 -13.92 -3.53 -3.01
C GLN A 230 -12.77 -4.20 -2.23
N VAL A 231 -11.82 -3.42 -1.74
CA VAL A 231 -10.75 -3.95 -0.87
C VAL A 231 -11.34 -4.52 0.40
N LYS A 232 -12.29 -3.85 1.07
CA LYS A 232 -12.96 -4.37 2.27
C LYS A 232 -13.66 -5.72 2.00
N VAL A 233 -14.45 -5.81 0.93
CA VAL A 233 -15.11 -7.06 0.50
C VAL A 233 -14.08 -8.15 0.21
N PHE A 234 -12.99 -7.80 -0.47
CA PHE A 234 -11.91 -8.74 -0.75
C PHE A 234 -11.26 -9.28 0.54
N LEU A 235 -11.05 -8.43 1.54
CA LEU A 235 -10.48 -8.84 2.82
C LEU A 235 -11.46 -9.70 3.63
N ASP A 236 -12.77 -9.45 3.51
CA ASP A 236 -13.81 -10.25 4.15
C ASP A 236 -13.81 -11.71 3.70
N TYR A 237 -13.33 -12.04 2.49
CA TYR A 237 -13.16 -13.44 2.06
C TYR A 237 -12.15 -14.22 2.91
N THR A 238 -11.23 -13.53 3.60
CA THR A 238 -10.32 -14.17 4.57
C THR A 238 -11.10 -14.87 5.68
N LYS A 239 -12.29 -14.35 6.05
CA LYS A 239 -13.11 -14.90 7.14
C LYS A 239 -13.44 -16.36 6.91
N GLU A 240 -13.75 -16.78 5.68
CA GLU A 240 -14.00 -18.18 5.34
C GLU A 240 -12.82 -19.09 5.70
N GLY A 241 -11.59 -18.67 5.33
CA GLY A 241 -10.37 -19.41 5.65
C GLY A 241 -10.04 -19.40 7.14
N SER A 242 -10.15 -18.25 7.80
CA SER A 242 -9.85 -18.13 9.22
C SER A 242 -10.89 -18.81 10.11
N SER A 243 -12.18 -18.76 9.77
CA SER A 243 -13.25 -19.47 10.48
C SER A 243 -13.07 -20.98 10.39
N PHE A 244 -12.62 -21.49 9.24
CA PHE A 244 -12.30 -22.91 9.10
C PHE A 244 -11.12 -23.33 10.00
N VAL A 245 -10.05 -22.53 10.05
CA VAL A 245 -8.83 -22.87 10.81
C VAL A 245 -8.97 -22.62 12.31
N PHE A 246 -9.61 -21.52 12.71
CA PHE A 246 -9.65 -21.05 14.11
C PHE A 246 -11.05 -21.11 14.74
N GLY A 247 -12.09 -21.49 13.99
CA GLY A 247 -13.47 -21.52 14.49
C GLY A 247 -13.97 -20.15 14.94
N ASN A 248 -14.68 -20.11 16.07
CA ASN A 248 -15.30 -18.89 16.63
C ASN A 248 -14.28 -17.95 17.32
N LEU A 249 -12.99 -18.28 17.34
CA LEU A 249 -11.97 -17.43 17.97
C LEU A 249 -11.70 -16.14 17.17
N ILE A 250 -12.17 -16.06 15.92
CA ILE A 250 -11.90 -14.94 15.02
C ILE A 250 -12.59 -13.63 15.42
N ASP A 251 -13.70 -13.67 16.15
CA ASP A 251 -14.53 -12.48 16.41
C ASP A 251 -14.02 -11.62 17.57
N ASN A 252 -13.26 -12.20 18.50
CA ASN A 252 -12.89 -11.55 19.76
C ASN A 252 -11.38 -11.32 19.93
N ILE A 253 -10.55 -11.95 19.09
CA ILE A 253 -9.10 -11.97 19.30
C ILE A 253 -8.40 -11.38 18.07
N PHE A 254 -7.72 -10.25 18.31
CA PHE A 254 -6.92 -9.54 17.31
C PHE A 254 -6.06 -10.46 16.45
N ALA A 255 -5.29 -11.36 17.09
CA ALA A 255 -4.36 -12.24 16.39
C ALA A 255 -5.06 -13.17 15.39
N PHE A 256 -6.27 -13.63 15.68
CA PHE A 256 -7.03 -14.52 14.80
C PHE A 256 -7.90 -13.78 13.77
N GLN A 257 -8.09 -12.47 13.93
CA GLN A 257 -8.82 -11.64 12.97
C GLN A 257 -7.89 -10.97 11.96
N ALA A 258 -6.82 -10.32 12.43
CA ALA A 258 -6.01 -9.43 11.60
C ALA A 258 -4.81 -10.14 10.94
N LEU A 259 -4.19 -11.11 11.60
CA LEU A 259 -3.01 -11.80 11.05
C LEU A 259 -3.34 -12.72 9.86
N PRO A 260 -4.48 -13.43 9.81
CA PRO A 260 -4.84 -14.23 8.63
C PRO A 260 -5.01 -13.40 7.37
N ILE A 261 -5.43 -12.13 7.50
CA ILE A 261 -5.55 -11.19 6.39
C ILE A 261 -4.20 -10.99 5.69
N VAL A 262 -3.11 -10.91 6.46
CA VAL A 262 -1.74 -10.78 5.95
C VAL A 262 -1.37 -12.02 5.12
N VAL A 263 -1.74 -13.22 5.58
CA VAL A 263 -1.48 -14.49 4.88
C VAL A 263 -2.23 -14.56 3.56
N PHE A 264 -3.52 -14.26 3.59
CA PHE A 264 -4.39 -14.27 2.41
C PHE A 264 -3.90 -13.26 1.36
N PHE A 265 -3.64 -12.02 1.79
CA PHE A 265 -3.16 -10.98 0.90
C PHE A 265 -1.79 -11.33 0.28
N SER A 266 -0.86 -11.87 1.07
CA SER A 266 0.46 -12.32 0.57
C SER A 266 0.34 -13.41 -0.50
N SER A 267 -0.56 -14.38 -0.28
CA SER A 267 -0.85 -15.44 -1.27
C SER A 267 -1.36 -14.87 -2.59
N ILE A 268 -2.33 -13.96 -2.54
CA ILE A 268 -2.88 -13.32 -3.75
C ILE A 268 -1.85 -12.41 -4.43
N MET A 269 -1.07 -11.65 -3.67
CA MET A 269 0.00 -10.82 -4.25
C MET A 269 1.01 -11.67 -5.00
N SER A 270 1.42 -12.82 -4.44
CA SER A 270 2.30 -13.77 -5.12
C SER A 270 1.69 -14.29 -6.42
N VAL A 271 0.39 -14.60 -6.44
CA VAL A 271 -0.33 -14.95 -7.67
C VAL A 271 -0.31 -13.80 -8.69
N LEU A 272 -0.56 -12.56 -8.27
CA LEU A 272 -0.54 -11.40 -9.16
C LEU A 272 0.85 -11.09 -9.72
N TYR A 273 1.91 -11.40 -8.97
CA TYR A 273 3.29 -11.38 -9.47
C TYR A 273 3.54 -12.52 -10.47
N PHE A 274 3.13 -13.74 -10.16
CA PHE A 274 3.26 -14.87 -11.09
C PHE A 274 2.54 -14.59 -12.43
N LEU A 275 1.37 -13.96 -12.39
CA LEU A 275 0.59 -13.57 -13.58
C LEU A 275 1.16 -12.36 -14.35
N GLY A 276 2.15 -11.65 -13.82
CA GLY A 276 2.72 -10.47 -14.48
C GLY A 276 1.93 -9.17 -14.29
N ILE A 277 0.81 -9.19 -13.55
CA ILE A 277 -0.08 -8.03 -13.38
C ILE A 277 0.60 -6.97 -12.52
N MET A 278 1.21 -7.37 -11.41
CA MET A 278 1.93 -6.44 -10.53
C MET A 278 3.12 -5.80 -11.24
N GLN A 279 3.89 -6.57 -12.00
CA GLN A 279 5.03 -6.05 -12.76
C GLN A 279 4.56 -5.02 -13.78
N TRP A 280 3.49 -5.31 -14.52
CA TRP A 280 2.92 -4.36 -15.47
C TRP A 280 2.50 -3.06 -14.76
N LEU A 281 1.78 -3.16 -13.65
CA LEU A 281 1.30 -2.01 -12.89
C LEU A 281 2.45 -1.16 -12.33
N ILE A 282 3.39 -1.79 -11.64
CA ILE A 282 4.55 -1.13 -11.02
C ILE A 282 5.44 -0.49 -12.09
N LEU A 283 5.66 -1.14 -13.24
CA LEU A 283 6.43 -0.57 -14.34
C LEU A 283 5.77 0.67 -14.94
N LYS A 284 4.45 0.72 -15.06
CA LYS A 284 3.73 1.91 -15.58
C LYS A 284 3.80 3.07 -14.59
N ILE A 285 3.58 2.82 -13.30
CA ILE A 285 3.67 3.85 -12.26
C ILE A 285 5.11 4.36 -12.16
N SER A 286 6.09 3.45 -12.16
CA SER A 286 7.51 3.79 -12.16
C SER A 286 7.90 4.62 -13.39
N TRP A 287 7.44 4.23 -14.59
CA TRP A 287 7.68 4.98 -15.83
C TRP A 287 7.15 6.43 -15.76
N LEU A 288 5.94 6.62 -15.22
CA LEU A 288 5.36 7.95 -15.02
C LEU A 288 6.22 8.82 -14.10
N MET A 289 6.64 8.26 -12.96
CA MET A 289 7.51 8.96 -12.00
C MET A 289 8.91 9.23 -12.59
N GLN A 290 9.51 8.28 -13.31
CA GLN A 290 10.82 8.45 -13.94
C GLN A 290 10.82 9.60 -14.96
N ILE A 291 9.79 9.69 -15.81
CA ILE A 291 9.69 10.74 -16.83
C ILE A 291 9.57 12.12 -16.21
N THR A 292 8.70 12.25 -15.20
CA THR A 292 8.41 13.51 -14.54
C THR A 292 9.58 13.96 -13.68
N MET A 293 9.99 13.11 -12.74
CA MET A 293 10.97 13.40 -11.68
C MET A 293 12.43 13.28 -12.12
N GLY A 294 12.73 12.48 -13.15
CA GLY A 294 14.09 12.29 -13.67
C GLY A 294 15.02 11.49 -12.76
N THR A 295 14.45 10.71 -11.84
CA THR A 295 15.13 9.77 -10.93
C THR A 295 15.59 8.51 -11.67
N SER A 296 16.50 7.73 -11.06
CA SER A 296 16.98 6.51 -11.70
C SER A 296 15.88 5.44 -11.81
N PRO A 297 15.91 4.58 -12.83
CA PRO A 297 14.89 3.57 -13.00
C PRO A 297 14.79 2.58 -11.83
N THR A 298 15.92 2.24 -11.20
CA THR A 298 16.01 1.25 -10.11
C THR A 298 15.38 1.79 -8.82
N GLU A 299 15.75 2.99 -8.38
CA GLU A 299 15.14 3.59 -7.18
C GLU A 299 13.64 3.85 -7.39
N THR A 300 13.27 4.33 -8.58
CA THR A 300 11.87 4.66 -8.88
C THR A 300 11.00 3.41 -8.96
N LEU A 301 11.54 2.30 -9.48
CA LEU A 301 10.86 1.01 -9.50
C LEU A 301 10.63 0.47 -8.10
N SER A 302 11.63 0.54 -7.23
CA SER A 302 11.47 0.11 -5.83
C SER A 302 10.43 0.96 -5.09
N VAL A 303 10.48 2.29 -5.23
CA VAL A 303 9.48 3.18 -4.60
C VAL A 303 8.08 2.99 -5.19
N ALA A 304 7.95 2.72 -6.48
CA ALA A 304 6.66 2.35 -7.08
C ALA A 304 6.13 1.01 -6.54
N GLY A 305 7.02 0.03 -6.33
CA GLY A 305 6.68 -1.26 -5.74
C GLY A 305 6.17 -1.12 -4.31
N ASN A 306 6.81 -0.24 -3.52
CA ASN A 306 6.46 0.06 -2.13
C ASN A 306 5.00 0.55 -1.92
N ILE A 307 4.28 0.96 -2.97
CA ILE A 307 2.84 1.25 -2.89
C ILE A 307 2.03 -0.01 -2.53
N PHE A 308 2.50 -1.18 -2.97
CA PHE A 308 1.78 -2.45 -2.87
C PHE A 308 2.48 -3.48 -1.99
N VAL A 309 3.81 -3.52 -2.05
CA VAL A 309 4.65 -4.47 -1.31
C VAL A 309 5.42 -3.79 -0.19
N GLY A 310 5.85 -4.58 0.80
CA GLY A 310 6.52 -4.05 1.98
C GLY A 310 7.98 -3.61 1.77
N GLN A 311 8.53 -2.95 2.79
CA GLN A 311 9.90 -2.40 2.81
C GLN A 311 11.01 -3.43 2.54
N THR A 312 10.76 -4.73 2.78
CA THR A 312 11.71 -5.83 2.50
C THR A 312 11.48 -6.52 1.16
N GLU A 313 10.27 -6.39 0.60
CA GLU A 313 9.87 -7.04 -0.65
C GLU A 313 10.15 -6.15 -1.85
N ALA A 314 9.92 -4.84 -1.73
CA ALA A 314 10.19 -3.89 -2.82
C ALA A 314 11.65 -3.90 -3.32
N PRO A 315 12.68 -4.06 -2.45
CA PRO A 315 14.06 -4.20 -2.92
C PRO A 315 14.34 -5.49 -3.71
N LEU A 316 13.51 -6.54 -3.56
CA LEU A 316 13.67 -7.77 -4.34
C LEU A 316 13.45 -7.53 -5.84
N LEU A 317 12.54 -6.61 -6.18
CA LEU A 317 12.25 -6.20 -7.56
C LEU A 317 13.48 -5.63 -8.28
N ILE A 318 14.47 -5.15 -7.52
CA ILE A 318 15.70 -4.54 -8.03
C ILE A 318 16.96 -5.25 -7.53
N ARG A 319 16.83 -6.49 -7.02
CA ARG A 319 17.92 -7.27 -6.43
C ARG A 319 19.21 -7.28 -7.26
N PRO A 320 19.17 -7.50 -8.60
CA PRO A 320 20.38 -7.52 -9.43
C PRO A 320 21.15 -6.18 -9.44
N TYR A 321 20.46 -5.07 -9.18
CA TYR A 321 21.00 -3.72 -9.34
C TYR A 321 21.52 -3.12 -8.02
N LEU A 322 21.05 -3.62 -6.87
CA LEU A 322 21.39 -3.07 -5.53
C LEU A 322 22.90 -2.96 -5.27
N LYS A 323 23.71 -3.86 -5.83
CA LYS A 323 25.16 -3.87 -5.62
C LYS A 323 25.83 -2.61 -6.18
N ASP A 324 25.37 -2.15 -7.33
CA ASP A 324 25.98 -1.07 -8.10
C ASP A 324 25.25 0.27 -7.93
N MET A 325 24.22 0.31 -7.08
CA MET A 325 23.49 1.54 -6.77
C MET A 325 24.33 2.51 -5.93
N THR A 326 24.08 3.80 -6.14
CA THR A 326 24.70 4.87 -5.35
C THR A 326 24.09 4.93 -3.95
N LYS A 327 24.74 5.65 -3.03
CA LYS A 327 24.22 5.84 -1.67
C LYS A 327 22.89 6.61 -1.65
N SER A 328 22.70 7.55 -2.57
CA SER A 328 21.44 8.29 -2.69
C SER A 328 20.31 7.41 -3.21
N GLU A 329 20.59 6.52 -4.16
CA GLU A 329 19.63 5.54 -4.64
C GLU A 329 19.22 4.53 -3.54
N ILE A 330 20.19 4.01 -2.77
CA ILE A 330 19.89 3.13 -1.62
C ILE A 330 19.08 3.88 -0.55
N HIS A 331 19.41 5.15 -0.28
CA HIS A 331 18.63 5.99 0.63
C HIS A 331 17.19 6.17 0.15
N ALA A 332 16.95 6.33 -1.16
CA ALA A 332 15.60 6.41 -1.73
C ALA A 332 14.83 5.09 -1.63
N VAL A 333 15.48 3.94 -1.84
CA VAL A 333 14.87 2.62 -1.63
C VAL A 333 14.40 2.45 -0.18
N MET A 334 15.27 2.76 0.80
CA MET A 334 14.91 2.66 2.22
C MET A 334 13.84 3.68 2.62
N THR A 335 13.97 4.94 2.16
CA THR A 335 12.98 5.99 2.46
C THR A 335 11.61 5.61 1.91
N GLY A 336 11.54 5.05 0.69
CA GLY A 336 10.32 4.53 0.11
C GLY A 336 9.67 3.46 0.99
N GLY A 337 10.47 2.51 1.48
CA GLY A 337 9.98 1.45 2.37
C GLY A 337 9.43 1.98 3.70
N PHE A 338 10.10 2.96 4.30
CA PHE A 338 9.62 3.59 5.55
C PHE A 338 8.40 4.50 5.34
N ALA A 339 8.29 5.12 4.17
CA ALA A 339 7.24 6.08 3.86
C ALA A 339 5.89 5.43 3.52
N THR A 340 5.87 4.16 3.11
CA THR A 340 4.66 3.45 2.69
C THR A 340 4.33 2.29 3.64
N ILE A 341 3.18 1.66 3.40
CA ILE A 341 2.76 0.42 4.03
C ILE A 341 2.57 -0.65 2.96
N ALA A 342 2.76 -1.92 3.33
CA ALA A 342 2.44 -3.05 2.46
C ALA A 342 0.92 -3.20 2.33
N GLY A 343 0.44 -3.66 1.18
CA GLY A 343 -0.97 -4.00 1.00
C GLY A 343 -1.44 -5.09 1.99
N SER A 344 -0.54 -6.00 2.38
CA SER A 344 -0.84 -7.07 3.33
C SER A 344 -1.19 -6.56 4.73
N VAL A 345 -0.48 -5.54 5.23
CA VAL A 345 -0.79 -4.90 6.52
C VAL A 345 -1.89 -3.85 6.41
N MET A 346 -2.07 -3.23 5.23
CA MET A 346 -3.16 -2.29 4.98
C MET A 346 -4.51 -2.95 5.27
N GLY A 347 -4.68 -4.22 4.87
CA GLY A 347 -5.88 -4.97 5.17
C GLY A 347 -6.16 -5.15 6.66
N ALA A 348 -5.11 -5.33 7.47
CA ALA A 348 -5.24 -5.38 8.93
C ALA A 348 -5.72 -4.03 9.50
N PHE A 349 -5.22 -2.89 9.02
CA PHE A 349 -5.69 -1.58 9.46
C PHE A 349 -7.14 -1.30 9.05
N ILE A 350 -7.54 -1.73 7.84
CA ILE A 350 -8.93 -1.66 7.39
C ILE A 350 -9.83 -2.51 8.30
N SER A 351 -9.35 -3.68 8.75
CA SER A 351 -10.10 -4.52 9.70
C SER A 351 -10.31 -3.85 11.07
N PHE A 352 -9.44 -2.91 11.47
CA PHE A 352 -9.65 -2.07 12.65
C PHE A 352 -10.72 -1.00 12.45
N GLY A 353 -11.27 -0.83 11.25
CA GLY A 353 -12.23 0.25 10.94
C GLY A 353 -11.59 1.56 10.51
N ILE A 354 -10.29 1.54 10.18
CA ILE A 354 -9.64 2.67 9.51
C ILE A 354 -10.16 2.77 8.09
N ASP A 355 -10.38 3.99 7.62
CA ASP A 355 -10.92 4.23 6.29
C ASP A 355 -9.95 3.72 5.19
N ALA A 356 -10.45 2.77 4.40
CA ALA A 356 -9.70 2.14 3.32
C ALA A 356 -9.33 3.12 2.22
N SER A 357 -10.23 4.06 1.90
CA SER A 357 -10.00 5.03 0.82
C SER A 357 -8.82 5.95 1.16
N SER A 358 -8.76 6.45 2.39
CA SER A 358 -7.64 7.23 2.92
C SER A 358 -6.32 6.45 2.96
N LEU A 359 -6.32 5.17 3.36
CA LEU A 359 -5.10 4.35 3.39
C LEU A 359 -4.52 4.11 1.99
N ILE A 360 -5.38 3.78 1.02
CA ILE A 360 -4.97 3.56 -0.38
C ILE A 360 -4.43 4.87 -0.97
N ALA A 361 -5.13 5.98 -0.75
CA ALA A 361 -4.70 7.31 -1.18
C ALA A 361 -3.34 7.69 -0.58
N ALA A 362 -3.16 7.48 0.73
CA ALA A 362 -1.92 7.76 1.43
C ALA A 362 -0.74 6.96 0.85
N SER A 363 -0.92 5.66 0.57
CA SER A 363 0.13 4.83 -0.04
C SER A 363 0.53 5.31 -1.44
N VAL A 364 -0.45 5.66 -2.29
CA VAL A 364 -0.18 6.15 -3.65
C VAL A 364 0.49 7.52 -3.63
N MET A 365 0.08 8.42 -2.73
CA MET A 365 0.68 9.74 -2.54
C MET A 365 2.10 9.68 -1.96
N ALA A 366 2.38 8.69 -1.10
CA ALA A 366 3.67 8.52 -0.45
C ALA A 366 4.81 8.21 -1.44
N ALA A 367 4.56 7.49 -2.52
CA ALA A 367 5.62 7.12 -3.48
C ALA A 367 6.33 8.33 -4.14
N PRO A 368 5.64 9.27 -4.82
CA PRO A 368 6.31 10.45 -5.39
C PRO A 368 6.86 11.38 -4.31
N CYS A 369 6.23 11.47 -3.13
CA CYS A 369 6.73 12.24 -2.00
C CYS A 369 8.04 11.64 -1.45
N ALA A 370 8.12 10.32 -1.30
CA ALA A 370 9.30 9.63 -0.81
C ALA A 370 10.52 9.85 -1.70
N LEU A 371 10.35 9.84 -3.03
CA LEU A 371 11.43 10.18 -3.96
C LEU A 371 11.85 11.65 -3.85
N ALA A 372 10.89 12.58 -3.77
CA ALA A 372 11.19 14.01 -3.60
C ALA A 372 11.97 14.28 -2.31
N ILE A 373 11.47 13.75 -1.19
CA ILE A 373 12.01 14.02 0.13
C ILE A 373 13.30 13.24 0.40
N SER A 374 13.45 12.04 -0.17
CA SER A 374 14.74 11.34 -0.20
C SER A 374 15.81 12.15 -0.93
N LYS A 375 15.51 12.64 -2.14
CA LYS A 375 16.47 13.44 -2.92
C LYS A 375 16.70 14.84 -2.37
N LEU A 376 15.83 15.32 -1.47
CA LEU A 376 16.07 16.51 -0.65
C LEU A 376 17.04 16.21 0.51
N SER A 377 16.80 15.13 1.26
CA SER A 377 17.57 14.73 2.45
C SER A 377 18.96 14.17 2.12
N TYR A 378 19.06 13.37 1.05
CA TYR A 378 20.29 12.77 0.55
C TYR A 378 20.35 12.88 -0.99
N PRO A 379 20.77 14.04 -1.53
CA PRO A 379 20.81 14.28 -2.96
C PRO A 379 21.79 13.37 -3.72
N GLU A 380 21.56 13.20 -5.02
CA GLU A 380 22.42 12.42 -5.90
C GLU A 380 23.71 13.21 -6.22
N THR A 381 24.86 12.72 -5.76
CA THR A 381 26.18 13.31 -6.05
C THR A 381 27.01 12.48 -7.02
N GLU A 382 26.66 11.20 -7.21
CA GLU A 382 27.37 10.26 -8.06
C GLU A 382 26.64 10.04 -9.39
N GLU A 383 27.35 9.63 -10.43
CA GLU A 383 26.70 9.22 -11.67
C GLU A 383 26.13 7.81 -11.52
N SER A 384 24.79 7.71 -11.45
CA SER A 384 24.11 6.42 -11.47
C SER A 384 24.44 5.64 -12.75
N PRO A 385 24.91 4.38 -12.63
CA PRO A 385 25.18 3.52 -13.79
C PRO A 385 23.90 3.15 -14.55
N PHE A 386 22.73 3.39 -13.96
CA PHE A 386 21.43 2.99 -14.48
C PHE A 386 20.65 4.13 -15.15
N LYS A 387 21.27 5.31 -15.38
CA LYS A 387 20.63 6.42 -16.13
C LYS A 387 20.34 6.08 -17.60
N SER A 388 20.99 5.08 -18.17
CA SER A 388 20.75 4.63 -19.55
C SER A 388 19.41 3.89 -19.66
N LYS A 389 18.61 4.21 -20.69
CA LYS A 389 17.26 3.66 -20.97
C LYS A 389 17.26 2.17 -21.36
N LYS A 390 17.99 1.30 -20.65
CA LYS A 390 17.74 -0.13 -20.71
C LYS A 390 16.52 -0.41 -19.83
N ASN A 391 15.57 -1.17 -20.36
CA ASN A 391 14.42 -1.63 -19.59
C ASN A 391 14.96 -2.38 -18.38
N VAL A 392 14.68 -1.88 -17.17
CA VAL A 392 14.95 -2.62 -15.93
C VAL A 392 14.05 -3.84 -15.97
N GLU A 393 14.66 -5.02 -15.94
CA GLU A 393 13.93 -6.28 -15.88
C GLU A 393 13.53 -6.51 -14.43
N VAL A 394 12.23 -6.67 -14.21
CA VAL A 394 11.70 -7.08 -12.91
C VAL A 394 11.79 -8.60 -12.87
N SER A 395 12.49 -9.15 -11.88
CA SER A 395 12.55 -10.59 -11.69
C SER A 395 11.13 -11.13 -11.47
N CYS A 396 10.68 -12.03 -12.35
CA CYS A 396 9.55 -12.90 -12.05
C CYS A 396 10.00 -14.00 -11.09
N GLY A 397 9.10 -14.45 -10.23
CA GLY A 397 9.38 -15.60 -9.38
C GLY A 397 9.54 -16.88 -10.22
N ASP A 398 10.19 -17.88 -9.62
CA ASP A 398 10.57 -19.14 -10.26
C ASP A 398 9.45 -20.20 -10.20
N GLU A 399 8.23 -19.81 -9.78
CA GLU A 399 7.11 -20.72 -9.59
C GLU A 399 6.63 -21.29 -10.94
N GLN A 400 6.13 -22.53 -10.94
CA GLN A 400 5.74 -23.22 -12.18
C GLN A 400 4.27 -23.02 -12.54
N ASN A 401 3.41 -22.77 -11.54
CA ASN A 401 1.98 -22.63 -11.72
C ASN A 401 1.34 -21.71 -10.66
N ILE A 402 0.09 -21.31 -10.90
CA ILE A 402 -0.66 -20.37 -10.04
C ILE A 402 -0.82 -20.92 -8.61
N LEU A 403 -1.01 -22.23 -8.46
CA LEU A 403 -1.22 -22.84 -7.15
C LEU A 403 0.07 -22.85 -6.32
N GLU A 404 1.21 -23.10 -6.97
CA GLU A 404 2.53 -22.98 -6.38
C GLU A 404 2.81 -21.53 -5.97
N ALA A 405 2.49 -20.55 -6.81
CA ALA A 405 2.60 -19.13 -6.46
C ALA A 405 1.75 -18.76 -5.23
N ALA A 406 0.51 -19.24 -5.18
CA ALA A 406 -0.38 -19.02 -4.02
C ALA A 406 0.19 -19.65 -2.74
N SER A 407 0.65 -20.90 -2.82
CA SER A 407 1.23 -21.64 -1.69
C SER A 407 2.55 -21.03 -1.21
N SER A 408 3.41 -20.61 -2.14
CA SER A 408 4.67 -19.92 -1.85
C SER A 408 4.41 -18.58 -1.14
N GLY A 409 3.45 -17.79 -1.63
CA GLY A 409 3.06 -16.52 -1.01
C GLY A 409 2.47 -16.68 0.39
N ALA A 410 1.65 -17.71 0.61
CA ALA A 410 1.15 -18.06 1.94
C ALA A 410 2.30 -18.51 2.86
N SER A 411 3.21 -19.35 2.38
CA SER A 411 4.34 -19.85 3.17
C SER A 411 5.32 -18.73 3.54
N ALA A 412 5.62 -17.81 2.61
CA ALA A 412 6.46 -16.65 2.86
C ALA A 412 5.89 -15.74 3.95
N SER A 413 4.56 -15.66 4.05
CA SER A 413 3.88 -14.85 5.05
C SER A 413 3.99 -15.39 6.49
N ILE A 414 4.36 -16.66 6.69
CA ILE A 414 4.48 -17.26 8.02
C ILE A 414 5.51 -16.49 8.86
N ALA A 415 6.70 -16.26 8.31
CA ALA A 415 7.74 -15.49 8.99
C ALA A 415 7.30 -14.04 9.22
N LEU A 416 6.60 -13.43 8.26
CA LEU A 416 6.08 -12.07 8.38
C LEU A 416 5.07 -11.97 9.54
N VAL A 417 4.08 -12.85 9.60
CA VAL A 417 3.06 -12.90 10.64
C VAL A 417 3.67 -13.21 12.01
N ALA A 418 4.58 -14.18 12.08
CA ALA A 418 5.30 -14.50 13.31
C ALA A 418 6.11 -13.30 13.85
N ASN A 419 6.79 -12.57 12.96
CA ASN A 419 7.52 -11.36 13.31
C ASN A 419 6.58 -10.25 13.79
N ILE A 420 5.44 -10.03 13.14
CA ILE A 420 4.43 -9.05 13.57
C ILE A 420 3.93 -9.39 14.98
N ALA A 421 3.51 -10.64 15.21
CA ALA A 421 2.99 -11.08 16.49
C ALA A 421 4.05 -10.97 17.61
N ALA A 422 5.27 -11.47 17.37
CA ALA A 422 6.36 -11.41 18.33
C ALA A 422 6.74 -9.96 18.68
N ASN A 423 6.85 -9.08 17.69
CA ASN A 423 7.16 -7.67 17.90
C ASN A 423 6.04 -6.97 18.68
N LEU A 424 4.76 -7.22 18.36
CA LEU A 424 3.65 -6.62 19.11
C LEU A 424 3.66 -7.03 20.59
N ILE A 425 3.87 -8.32 20.87
CA ILE A 425 3.97 -8.82 22.26
C ILE A 425 5.14 -8.13 22.97
N ALA A 426 6.33 -8.12 22.36
CA ALA A 426 7.52 -7.55 22.96
C ALA A 426 7.39 -6.04 23.20
N PHE A 427 6.98 -5.27 22.20
CA PHE A 427 6.91 -3.80 22.31
C PHE A 427 5.78 -3.33 23.23
N LEU A 428 4.63 -4.01 23.26
CA LEU A 428 3.57 -3.67 24.21
C LEU A 428 3.98 -4.00 25.66
N ALA A 429 4.68 -5.12 25.88
CA ALA A 429 5.22 -5.46 27.19
C ALA A 429 6.30 -4.46 27.63
N ILE A 430 7.22 -4.07 26.74
CA ILE A 430 8.24 -3.05 26.98
C ILE A 430 7.58 -1.70 27.29
N LEU A 431 6.56 -1.31 26.53
CA LEU A 431 5.81 -0.08 26.79
C LEU A 431 5.16 -0.09 28.17
N GLY A 432 4.52 -1.21 28.56
CA GLY A 432 3.95 -1.39 29.89
C GLY A 432 5.00 -1.27 31.00
N PHE A 433 6.17 -1.89 30.81
CA PHE A 433 7.30 -1.76 31.72
C PHE A 433 7.81 -0.33 31.83
N ILE A 434 8.03 0.36 30.70
CA ILE A 434 8.47 1.76 30.67
C ILE A 434 7.43 2.66 31.35
N ASN A 435 6.14 2.45 31.10
CA ASN A 435 5.08 3.20 31.74
C ASN A 435 5.07 3.02 33.25
N GLN A 436 5.23 1.79 33.75
CA GLN A 436 5.29 1.56 35.18
C GLN A 436 6.55 2.17 35.81
N ALA A 437 7.69 2.10 35.12
CA ALA A 437 8.93 2.72 35.56
C ALA A 437 8.83 4.26 35.58
N LEU A 438 8.23 4.86 34.54
CA LEU A 438 7.99 6.30 34.47
C LEU A 438 6.97 6.75 35.51
N SER A 439 5.91 5.99 35.75
CA SER A 439 4.92 6.28 36.79
C SER A 439 5.56 6.25 38.17
N TRP A 440 6.42 5.25 38.45
CA TRP A 440 7.22 5.19 39.67
C TRP A 440 8.19 6.39 39.81
N MET A 441 8.86 6.78 38.72
CA MET A 441 9.71 7.98 38.71
C MET A 441 8.91 9.27 38.90
N GLY A 442 7.72 9.34 38.30
CA GLY A 442 6.80 10.46 38.40
C GLY A 442 6.25 10.61 39.82
N ASP A 443 5.94 9.51 40.49
CA ASP A 443 5.50 9.50 41.89
C ASP A 443 6.53 10.15 42.82
N MET A 444 7.83 9.93 42.57
CA MET A 444 8.92 10.59 43.33
C MET A 444 8.92 12.13 43.22
N VAL A 445 8.33 12.69 42.16
CA VAL A 445 8.21 14.14 41.95
C VAL A 445 6.76 14.65 42.07
N GLY A 446 5.85 13.82 42.60
CA GLY A 446 4.45 14.18 42.81
C GLY A 446 3.56 14.14 41.56
N TYR A 447 4.01 13.45 40.50
CA TYR A 447 3.28 13.29 39.24
C TYR A 447 3.16 11.80 38.82
N PRO A 448 2.32 10.99 39.49
CA PRO A 448 2.26 9.54 39.28
C PRO A 448 1.67 9.12 37.93
N SER A 449 0.97 10.03 37.23
CA SER A 449 0.41 9.81 35.90
C SER A 449 1.43 9.94 34.75
N LEU A 450 2.73 10.02 35.05
CA LEU A 450 3.77 10.07 34.03
C LEU A 450 3.82 8.77 33.23
N THR A 451 3.52 8.84 31.93
CA THR A 451 3.62 7.71 31.00
C THR A 451 4.47 8.10 29.80
N PHE A 452 4.96 7.09 29.07
CA PHE A 452 5.70 7.31 27.83
C PHE A 452 4.84 8.05 26.79
N GLN A 453 3.57 7.70 26.72
CA GLN A 453 2.55 8.35 25.89
C GLN A 453 2.44 9.84 26.19
N LEU A 454 2.38 10.19 27.47
CA LEU A 454 2.31 11.59 27.88
C LEU A 454 3.58 12.35 27.49
N ILE A 455 4.77 11.75 27.63
CA ILE A 455 6.01 12.39 27.16
C ILE A 455 5.94 12.62 25.65
N CYS A 456 5.50 11.61 24.88
CA CYS A 456 5.31 11.74 23.44
C CYS A 456 4.29 12.83 23.07
N SER A 457 3.19 12.97 23.83
CA SER A 457 2.16 13.97 23.54
C SER A 457 2.73 15.38 23.60
N TYR A 458 3.57 15.70 24.60
CA TYR A 458 4.22 17.00 24.71
C TYR A 458 5.34 17.19 23.68
N VAL A 459 6.18 16.18 23.43
CA VAL A 459 7.32 16.27 22.50
C VAL A 459 6.85 16.45 21.05
N PHE A 460 5.82 15.72 20.63
CA PHE A 460 5.31 15.77 19.27
C PHE A 460 4.14 16.73 19.08
N MET A 461 3.67 17.43 20.12
CA MET A 461 2.58 18.42 19.98
C MET A 461 2.87 19.46 18.90
N PRO A 462 4.08 20.07 18.80
CA PRO A 462 4.37 21.02 17.75
C PRO A 462 4.26 20.40 16.34
N VAL A 463 4.63 19.13 16.20
CA VAL A 463 4.55 18.40 14.93
C VAL A 463 3.09 18.15 14.56
N ALA A 464 2.26 17.69 15.52
CA ALA A 464 0.83 17.49 15.31
C ALA A 464 0.10 18.80 14.96
N PHE A 465 0.41 19.88 15.67
CA PHE A 465 -0.15 21.19 15.38
C PHE A 465 0.23 21.70 13.99
N LEU A 466 1.49 21.56 13.58
CA LEU A 466 1.96 21.94 12.24
C LEU A 466 1.25 21.20 11.10
N MET A 467 0.74 19.99 11.35
CA MET A 467 -0.07 19.27 10.37
C MET A 467 -1.48 19.85 10.18
N GLY A 468 -1.88 20.81 11.02
CA GLY A 468 -3.20 21.47 11.01
C GLY A 468 -4.26 20.76 11.83
N ILE A 469 -3.84 20.03 12.86
CA ILE A 469 -4.68 19.51 13.94
C ILE A 469 -5.05 20.67 14.88
N PRO A 470 -6.31 20.78 15.36
CA PRO A 470 -6.68 21.75 16.39
C PRO A 470 -5.80 21.61 17.64
N TYR A 471 -5.51 22.72 18.32
CA TYR A 471 -4.62 22.71 19.48
C TYR A 471 -5.07 21.71 20.57
N GLU A 472 -6.37 21.67 20.85
CA GLU A 472 -6.97 20.79 21.87
C GLU A 472 -6.85 19.28 21.56
N GLU A 473 -6.74 18.94 20.27
CA GLU A 473 -6.59 17.55 19.80
C GLU A 473 -5.11 17.20 19.53
N SER A 474 -4.23 18.20 19.48
CA SER A 474 -2.84 18.04 19.07
C SER A 474 -2.05 17.15 20.02
N PHE A 475 -2.37 17.15 21.31
CA PHE A 475 -1.71 16.28 22.29
C PHE A 475 -2.05 14.80 22.07
N THR A 476 -3.32 14.48 21.84
CA THR A 476 -3.77 13.10 21.57
C THR A 476 -3.20 12.60 20.24
N VAL A 477 -3.17 13.44 19.20
CA VAL A 477 -2.56 13.08 17.91
C VAL A 477 -1.04 12.94 18.04
N ALA A 478 -0.38 13.79 18.81
CA ALA A 478 1.05 13.70 19.10
C ALA A 478 1.42 12.39 19.83
N GLU A 479 0.58 11.93 20.76
CA GLU A 479 0.74 10.61 21.37
C GLU A 479 0.72 9.50 20.30
N LEU A 480 -0.20 9.54 19.35
CA LEU A 480 -0.29 8.54 18.27
C LEU A 480 0.95 8.56 17.36
N ILE A 481 1.44 9.75 17.01
CA ILE A 481 2.68 9.92 16.22
C ILE A 481 3.88 9.34 16.98
N GLY A 482 4.01 9.61 18.29
CA GLY A 482 5.07 9.05 19.11
C GLY A 482 4.97 7.54 19.27
N THR A 483 3.75 7.04 19.48
CA THR A 483 3.45 5.60 19.55
C THR A 483 3.87 4.90 18.27
N LYS A 484 3.56 5.49 17.10
CA LYS A 484 4.00 4.99 15.80
C LYS A 484 5.52 4.92 15.70
N LEU A 485 6.20 6.02 15.99
CA LEU A 485 7.65 6.15 15.78
C LEU A 485 8.44 5.19 16.66
N PHE A 486 8.07 5.08 17.94
CA PHE A 486 8.83 4.31 18.93
C PHE A 486 8.41 2.84 19.06
N LEU A 487 7.14 2.53 18.84
CA LEU A 487 6.63 1.16 18.90
C LEU A 487 6.40 0.64 17.50
N ASN A 488 5.24 0.96 16.92
CA ASN A 488 4.85 0.63 15.56
C ASN A 488 3.49 1.26 15.22
N GLU A 489 3.18 1.26 13.94
CA GLU A 489 1.93 1.74 13.37
C GLU A 489 0.69 0.90 13.76
N PHE A 490 0.85 -0.40 14.04
CA PHE A 490 -0.27 -1.27 14.46
C PHE A 490 -0.89 -0.80 15.78
N VAL A 491 -0.05 -0.54 16.79
CA VAL A 491 -0.51 -0.03 18.09
C VAL A 491 -1.12 1.35 17.95
N ALA A 492 -0.56 2.20 17.09
CA ALA A 492 -1.11 3.54 16.83
C ALA A 492 -2.48 3.47 16.12
N TYR A 493 -2.65 2.61 15.10
CA TYR A 493 -3.93 2.46 14.41
C TYR A 493 -5.00 1.80 15.28
N GLN A 494 -4.64 0.86 16.15
CA GLN A 494 -5.58 0.29 17.11
C GLN A 494 -6.12 1.36 18.06
N LYS A 495 -5.26 2.23 18.58
CA LYS A 495 -5.70 3.38 19.41
C LYS A 495 -6.57 4.35 18.61
N LEU A 496 -6.21 4.66 17.37
CA LEU A 496 -7.02 5.53 16.50
C LEU A 496 -8.42 4.92 16.24
N SER A 497 -8.48 3.61 16.04
CA SER A 497 -9.74 2.87 15.88
C SER A 497 -10.65 2.98 17.11
N ILE A 498 -10.07 2.90 18.32
CA ILE A 498 -10.82 3.09 19.57
C ILE A 498 -11.40 4.52 19.63
N LEU A 499 -10.58 5.54 19.35
CA LEU A 499 -11.04 6.95 19.32
C LEU A 499 -12.18 7.15 18.29
N LYS A 500 -12.07 6.52 17.13
CA LYS A 500 -13.12 6.55 16.11
C LYS A 500 -14.40 5.86 16.59
N THR A 501 -14.28 4.68 17.17
CA THR A 501 -15.42 3.89 17.65
C THR A 501 -16.15 4.63 18.77
N ASN A 502 -15.41 5.27 19.67
CA ASN A 502 -15.97 6.12 20.73
C ASN A 502 -16.80 7.28 20.17
N ARG A 503 -16.33 7.92 19.10
CA ARG A 503 -17.07 8.97 18.38
C ARG A 503 -18.37 8.43 17.79
N LEU A 504 -18.29 7.28 17.10
CA LEU A 504 -19.45 6.66 16.44
C LEU A 504 -20.50 6.17 17.45
N ASN A 505 -20.07 5.78 18.65
CA ASN A 505 -20.95 5.39 19.75
C ASN A 505 -21.59 6.59 20.48
N GLY A 506 -21.25 7.84 20.10
CA GLY A 506 -21.82 9.04 20.70
C GLY A 506 -21.35 9.33 22.12
N LEU A 507 -20.16 8.87 22.51
CA LEU A 507 -19.58 9.17 23.82
C LEU A 507 -19.25 10.68 23.95
N GLU A 508 -19.26 11.19 25.18
CA GLU A 508 -18.80 12.56 25.45
C GLU A 508 -17.32 12.72 25.07
N GLU A 509 -16.96 13.90 24.54
CA GLU A 509 -15.61 14.20 24.06
C GLU A 509 -14.55 14.05 25.16
N LEU A 510 -14.89 14.44 26.39
CA LEU A 510 -14.01 14.44 27.55
C LEU A 510 -14.69 13.73 28.71
N ILE A 511 -14.10 12.62 29.16
CA ILE A 511 -14.55 11.89 30.35
C ILE A 511 -13.38 11.86 31.34
N GLY A 512 -13.57 12.41 32.54
CA GLY A 512 -12.53 12.42 33.57
C GLY A 512 -11.26 13.21 33.22
N GLY A 513 -11.35 14.15 32.26
CA GLY A 513 -10.19 14.88 31.73
C GLY A 513 -9.44 14.17 30.61
N GLU A 514 -9.85 12.95 30.23
CA GLU A 514 -9.31 12.21 29.10
C GLU A 514 -10.19 12.35 27.87
N ARG A 515 -9.56 12.69 26.73
CA ARG A 515 -10.22 12.84 25.44
C ARG A 515 -10.58 11.47 24.87
N GLN A 516 -11.86 11.21 24.69
CA GLN A 516 -12.38 9.91 24.23
C GLN A 516 -12.41 9.76 22.72
N TRP A 517 -12.48 10.87 21.98
CA TRP A 517 -12.47 10.90 20.52
C TRP A 517 -11.90 12.20 19.95
N ILE A 518 -11.61 12.19 18.64
CA ILE A 518 -11.09 13.34 17.88
C ILE A 518 -11.99 13.66 16.69
N SER A 519 -11.97 14.90 16.21
CA SER A 519 -12.73 15.34 15.05
C SER A 519 -12.43 14.52 13.79
N ILE A 520 -13.38 14.45 12.85
CA ILE A 520 -13.22 13.74 11.56
C ILE A 520 -11.99 14.28 10.80
N ARG A 521 -11.78 15.60 10.83
CA ARG A 521 -10.58 16.24 10.26
C ARG A 521 -9.30 15.63 10.83
N SER A 522 -9.20 15.56 12.15
CA SER A 522 -8.02 15.03 12.83
C SER A 522 -7.87 13.53 12.64
N GLU A 523 -8.97 12.78 12.60
CA GLU A 523 -8.97 11.34 12.25
C GLU A 523 -8.36 11.10 10.87
N THR A 524 -8.79 11.87 9.85
CA THR A 524 -8.24 11.79 8.49
C THR A 524 -6.77 12.18 8.45
N ILE A 525 -6.40 13.34 9.00
CA ILE A 525 -4.98 13.78 9.02
C ILE A 525 -4.11 12.75 9.73
N THR A 526 -4.57 12.20 10.86
CA THR A 526 -3.85 11.18 11.62
C THR A 526 -3.72 9.88 10.82
N THR A 527 -4.74 9.47 10.07
CA THR A 527 -4.67 8.28 9.22
C THR A 527 -3.54 8.37 8.19
N TYR A 528 -3.36 9.54 7.56
CA TYR A 528 -2.24 9.78 6.65
C TYR A 528 -0.89 9.88 7.37
N ALA A 529 -0.86 10.45 8.58
CA ALA A 529 0.37 10.59 9.38
C ALA A 529 0.90 9.23 9.87
N LEU A 530 -0.01 8.32 10.21
CA LEU A 530 0.30 6.97 10.64
C LEU A 530 0.65 6.04 9.47
N CYS A 531 0.28 6.39 8.24
CA CYS A 531 0.53 5.57 7.07
C CYS A 531 2.01 5.61 6.67
N GLY A 532 2.76 4.62 7.15
CA GLY A 532 4.15 4.36 6.81
C GLY A 532 4.86 3.50 7.86
N PHE A 533 5.78 2.62 7.43
CA PHE A 533 6.57 1.76 8.31
C PHE A 533 7.70 2.45 9.09
N ALA A 534 7.80 3.78 9.03
CA ALA A 534 8.82 4.55 9.72
C ALA A 534 8.70 4.44 11.25
N ASN A 535 9.45 3.51 11.84
CA ASN A 535 9.55 3.28 13.27
C ASN A 535 10.89 2.61 13.62
N PHE A 536 11.29 2.63 14.91
CA PHE A 536 12.57 2.05 15.35
C PHE A 536 12.67 0.53 15.13
N SER A 537 11.55 -0.21 15.20
CA SER A 537 11.54 -1.65 14.95
C SER A 537 11.85 -1.98 13.48
N SER A 538 11.33 -1.17 12.55
CA SER A 538 11.56 -1.30 11.11
C SER A 538 13.01 -1.03 10.71
N LEU A 539 13.80 -0.31 11.52
CA LEU A 539 15.25 -0.16 11.27
C LEU A 539 15.94 -1.53 11.22
N GLY A 540 15.63 -2.39 12.19
CA GLY A 540 16.19 -3.75 12.25
C GLY A 540 15.73 -4.60 11.07
N ILE A 541 14.46 -4.48 10.69
CA ILE A 541 13.87 -5.21 9.56
C ILE A 541 14.53 -4.79 8.23
N VAL A 542 14.69 -3.48 7.99
CA VAL A 542 15.32 -2.98 6.76
C VAL A 542 16.81 -3.32 6.72
N ILE A 543 17.54 -3.20 7.83
CA ILE A 543 18.95 -3.63 7.90
C ILE A 543 19.06 -5.12 7.59
N GLY A 544 18.25 -5.96 8.24
CA GLY A 544 18.28 -7.41 8.04
C GLY A 544 17.89 -7.82 6.62
N GLY A 545 16.77 -7.28 6.11
CA GLY A 545 16.23 -7.60 4.79
C GLY A 545 17.14 -7.09 3.66
N LEU A 546 17.59 -5.85 3.71
CA LEU A 546 18.41 -5.31 2.62
C LEU A 546 19.84 -5.87 2.66
N SER A 547 20.39 -6.15 3.85
CA SER A 547 21.71 -6.77 3.98
C SER A 547 21.71 -8.26 3.61
N SER A 548 20.59 -8.98 3.74
CA SER A 548 20.49 -10.36 3.27
C SER A 548 20.43 -10.42 1.74
N ILE A 549 19.79 -9.43 1.10
CA ILE A 549 19.73 -9.32 -0.37
C ILE A 549 21.09 -8.92 -0.96
N CYS A 550 21.78 -7.94 -0.35
CA CYS A 550 23.09 -7.47 -0.81
C CYS A 550 24.10 -7.32 0.35
N PRO A 551 24.76 -8.42 0.78
CA PRO A 551 25.69 -8.40 1.92
C PRO A 551 26.86 -7.42 1.76
N SER A 552 27.33 -7.20 0.52
CA SER A 552 28.43 -6.29 0.23
C SER A 552 28.13 -4.82 0.54
N ARG A 553 26.85 -4.43 0.63
CA ARG A 553 26.43 -3.04 0.92
C ARG A 553 25.89 -2.86 2.34
N ARG A 554 26.03 -3.87 3.22
CA ARG A 554 25.57 -3.81 4.63
C ARG A 554 26.06 -2.57 5.38
N GLY A 555 27.32 -2.16 5.16
CA GLY A 555 27.89 -0.96 5.79
C GLY A 555 27.16 0.32 5.38
N ASP A 556 26.84 0.47 4.10
CA ASP A 556 26.11 1.64 3.60
C ASP A 556 24.68 1.66 4.15
N VAL A 557 23.97 0.53 4.10
CA VAL A 557 22.60 0.39 4.64
C VAL A 557 22.57 0.81 6.11
N SER A 558 23.47 0.26 6.93
CA SER A 558 23.52 0.59 8.36
C SER A 558 23.82 2.07 8.63
N SER A 559 24.62 2.73 7.79
CA SER A 559 24.96 4.14 7.97
C SER A 559 23.82 5.09 7.57
N LEU A 560 22.95 4.66 6.64
CA LEU A 560 21.91 5.49 6.04
C LEU A 560 20.53 5.27 6.67
N VAL A 561 20.28 4.10 7.28
CA VAL A 561 18.95 3.65 7.70
C VAL A 561 18.23 4.62 8.65
N LEU A 562 18.95 5.20 9.64
CA LEU A 562 18.34 6.13 10.60
C LEU A 562 17.90 7.43 9.91
N ARG A 563 18.71 7.94 8.98
CA ARG A 563 18.33 9.11 8.16
C ARG A 563 17.16 8.78 7.25
N ALA A 564 17.15 7.59 6.64
CA ALA A 564 16.06 7.15 5.78
C ALA A 564 14.74 7.00 6.56
N MET A 565 14.78 6.52 7.81
CA MET A 565 13.59 6.43 8.68
C MET A 565 13.05 7.82 9.06
N VAL A 566 13.91 8.76 9.45
CA VAL A 566 13.49 10.14 9.74
C VAL A 566 12.91 10.81 8.48
N THR A 567 13.54 10.57 7.33
CA THR A 567 13.06 11.05 6.03
C THR A 567 11.69 10.45 5.70
N GLY A 568 11.50 9.14 5.88
CA GLY A 568 10.22 8.45 5.67
C GLY A 568 9.13 8.92 6.64
N THR A 569 9.48 9.20 7.89
CA THR A 569 8.54 9.82 8.87
C THR A 569 8.04 11.16 8.34
N CYS A 570 8.94 12.01 7.85
CA CYS A 570 8.56 13.30 7.28
C CYS A 570 7.69 13.16 6.02
N VAL A 571 7.84 12.09 5.23
CA VAL A 571 6.97 11.82 4.08
C VAL A 571 5.53 11.58 4.54
N SER A 572 5.30 10.73 5.56
CA SER A 572 3.96 10.53 6.12
C SER A 572 3.38 11.82 6.70
N LEU A 573 4.20 12.65 7.38
CA LEU A 573 3.77 13.94 7.93
C LEU A 573 3.41 14.95 6.82
N ILE A 574 4.18 15.03 5.74
CA ILE A 574 3.89 15.88 4.57
C ILE A 574 2.63 15.39 3.86
N ASN A 575 2.42 14.08 3.73
CA ASN A 575 1.16 13.51 3.25
C ASN A 575 -0.03 13.93 4.11
N ALA A 576 0.11 13.86 5.43
CA ALA A 576 -0.91 14.30 6.36
C ALA A 576 -1.21 15.80 6.27
N CYS A 577 -0.18 16.63 6.05
CA CYS A 577 -0.38 18.05 5.80
C CYS A 577 -1.16 18.28 4.49
N VAL A 578 -0.84 17.54 3.42
CA VAL A 578 -1.59 17.64 2.15
C VAL A 578 -3.04 17.20 2.34
N ALA A 579 -3.30 16.14 3.11
CA ALA A 579 -4.65 15.77 3.50
C ALA A 579 -5.34 16.90 4.29
N GLY A 580 -4.65 17.53 5.23
CA GLY A 580 -5.18 18.66 6.01
C GLY A 580 -5.46 19.93 5.20
N ILE A 581 -4.68 20.19 4.14
CA ILE A 581 -4.94 21.27 3.17
C ILE A 581 -6.20 20.96 2.37
N LEU A 582 -6.32 19.72 1.88
CA LEU A 582 -7.38 19.33 0.95
C LEU A 582 -8.67 18.88 1.64
N PHE A 583 -8.63 18.65 2.95
CA PHE A 583 -9.77 18.18 3.71
C PHE A 583 -10.92 19.18 3.63
N VAL A 584 -12.08 18.64 3.24
CA VAL A 584 -13.36 19.34 3.26
C VAL A 584 -14.22 18.63 4.29
N PRO A 585 -14.66 19.29 5.37
CA PRO A 585 -15.67 18.71 6.23
C PRO A 585 -16.90 18.43 5.37
N SER A 586 -17.47 17.23 5.49
CA SER A 586 -18.87 17.04 5.12
C SER A 586 -19.70 18.04 5.93
N PRO A 587 -20.71 18.68 5.32
CA PRO A 587 -21.60 19.53 6.09
C PRO A 587 -22.27 18.69 7.18
N ASP A 588 -22.28 19.18 8.41
CA ASP A 588 -23.09 18.58 9.47
C ASP A 588 -24.54 18.93 9.19
N CYS A 589 -25.18 18.05 8.43
CA CYS A 589 -26.49 18.32 7.85
C CYS A 589 -27.59 18.42 8.90
N VAL A 590 -27.42 17.77 10.05
CA VAL A 590 -28.37 17.84 11.15
C VAL A 590 -28.36 19.24 11.77
N THR A 591 -27.18 19.72 12.19
CA THR A 591 -27.08 21.07 12.78
C THR A 591 -27.30 22.18 11.74
N PHE A 592 -26.93 21.93 10.47
CA PHE A 592 -27.20 22.86 9.38
C PHE A 592 -28.70 23.04 9.13
N PHE A 593 -29.48 21.96 9.06
CA PHE A 593 -30.94 22.06 8.90
C PHE A 593 -31.67 22.60 10.13
N GLU A 594 -31.10 22.50 11.33
CA GLU A 594 -31.64 23.15 12.53
C GLU A 594 -31.43 24.68 12.54
N THR A 595 -30.39 25.17 11.87
CA THR A 595 -29.95 26.58 11.98
C THR A 595 -30.13 27.41 10.72
N SER A 596 -30.27 26.77 9.56
CA SER A 596 -30.21 27.41 8.24
C SER A 596 -31.53 27.29 7.48
N ALA A 597 -31.84 28.31 6.67
CA ALA A 597 -32.99 28.26 5.79
C ALA A 597 -32.71 27.36 4.57
N PHE A 598 -33.72 26.61 4.12
CA PHE A 598 -33.64 25.78 2.91
C PHE A 598 -33.63 26.66 1.65
N ASP A 599 -32.45 27.03 1.16
CA ASP A 599 -32.26 27.73 -0.11
C ASP A 599 -31.72 26.78 -1.19
N ALA A 600 -32.44 26.65 -2.30
CA ALA A 600 -32.06 25.79 -3.43
C ALA A 600 -30.78 26.24 -4.15
N ALA A 601 -30.36 27.50 -3.97
CA ALA A 601 -29.11 28.00 -4.53
C ALA A 601 -27.87 27.63 -3.69
N ASP A 602 -28.06 27.12 -2.48
CA ASP A 602 -26.96 26.72 -1.61
C ASP A 602 -26.55 25.26 -1.88
N ALA A 603 -25.32 25.08 -2.37
CA ALA A 603 -24.75 23.76 -2.62
C ALA A 603 -24.70 22.87 -1.35
N THR A 604 -24.71 23.48 -0.16
CA THR A 604 -24.72 22.80 1.13
C THR A 604 -26.08 22.17 1.42
N VAL A 605 -27.18 22.87 1.11
CA VAL A 605 -28.56 22.33 1.20
C VAL A 605 -28.71 21.15 0.26
N GLN A 606 -28.22 21.26 -0.98
CA GLN A 606 -28.29 20.18 -1.96
C GLN A 606 -27.51 18.92 -1.52
N SER A 607 -26.30 19.11 -0.98
CA SER A 607 -25.49 18.00 -0.44
C SER A 607 -26.17 17.34 0.75
N CYS A 608 -26.76 18.12 1.65
CA CYS A 608 -27.44 17.59 2.83
C CYS A 608 -28.77 16.91 2.53
N CYS A 609 -29.49 17.37 1.50
CA CYS A 609 -30.68 16.68 1.02
C CYS A 609 -30.32 15.33 0.40
N ASN A 610 -29.23 15.23 -0.37
CA ASN A 610 -28.77 13.94 -0.89
C ASN A 610 -28.34 12.97 0.24
N ASP A 611 -27.62 13.46 1.26
CA ASP A 611 -27.25 12.66 2.44
C ASP A 611 -28.47 12.11 3.19
N LEU A 612 -29.50 12.95 3.34
CA LEU A 612 -30.77 12.56 3.94
C LEU A 612 -31.52 11.53 3.08
N PHE A 613 -31.53 11.69 1.75
CA PHE A 613 -32.16 10.74 0.83
C PHE A 613 -31.48 9.37 0.84
N GLU A 614 -30.14 9.33 0.84
CA GLU A 614 -29.38 8.07 0.93
C GLU A 614 -29.60 7.36 2.26
N SER A 615 -29.82 8.11 3.34
CA SER A 615 -30.09 7.58 4.67
C SER A 615 -31.56 7.15 4.86
N THR A 616 -32.43 7.36 3.87
CA THR A 616 -33.86 7.06 3.99
C THR A 616 -34.22 5.73 3.33
N ILE A 617 -34.84 4.82 4.09
CA ILE A 617 -35.37 3.55 3.61
C ILE A 617 -36.89 3.63 3.54
N ASN A 618 -37.45 3.42 2.35
CA ASN A 618 -38.89 3.38 2.11
C ASN A 618 -39.38 1.94 1.88
N ASN A 619 -39.72 1.23 2.97
CA ASN A 619 -40.36 -0.10 2.96
C ASN A 619 -41.82 -0.02 3.44
N GLY A 620 -42.58 0.98 2.96
CA GLY A 620 -43.98 1.24 3.36
C GLY A 620 -44.16 2.07 4.64
N THR A 621 -43.09 2.22 5.43
CA THR A 621 -42.92 3.28 6.44
C THR A 621 -41.54 3.89 6.25
N ILE A 622 -41.44 5.23 6.36
CA ILE A 622 -40.19 5.95 6.23
C ILE A 622 -39.36 5.71 7.49
N VAL A 623 -38.20 5.08 7.32
CA VAL A 623 -37.22 4.85 8.39
C VAL A 623 -35.88 5.44 7.97
N PHE A 624 -35.18 6.07 8.91
CA PHE A 624 -33.86 6.66 8.67
C PHE A 624 -32.77 5.79 9.28
N GLU A 625 -31.66 5.62 8.58
CA GLU A 625 -30.45 4.97 9.08
C GLU A 625 -29.39 6.00 9.53
N GLY A 626 -28.42 5.55 10.33
CA GLY A 626 -27.29 6.37 10.75
C GLY A 626 -27.69 7.53 11.68
N LEU A 627 -27.04 8.69 11.50
CA LEU A 627 -27.24 9.89 12.33
C LEU A 627 -28.67 10.44 12.27
N TRP A 628 -29.40 10.18 11.18
CA TRP A 628 -30.78 10.65 10.99
C TRP A 628 -31.82 9.84 11.78
N SER A 629 -31.48 8.63 12.23
CA SER A 629 -32.37 7.77 13.02
C SER A 629 -32.74 8.36 14.38
N THR A 630 -31.88 9.21 14.95
CA THR A 630 -32.06 9.84 16.26
C THR A 630 -32.62 11.26 16.18
N VAL A 631 -32.80 11.81 14.97
CA VAL A 631 -33.25 13.18 14.76
C VAL A 631 -34.78 13.24 14.72
N ALA A 632 -35.36 13.87 15.74
CA ALA A 632 -36.83 13.95 15.90
C ALA A 632 -37.55 14.64 14.73
N ASN A 633 -36.89 15.59 14.05
CA ASN A 633 -37.46 16.37 12.94
C ASN A 633 -37.04 15.86 11.55
N ALA A 634 -36.44 14.68 11.43
CA ALA A 634 -35.90 14.15 10.17
C ALA A 634 -36.95 14.10 9.05
N THR A 635 -38.21 13.76 9.37
CA THR A 635 -39.32 13.74 8.40
C THR A 635 -39.68 15.13 7.85
N VAL A 636 -39.56 16.17 8.69
CA VAL A 636 -39.80 17.56 8.28
C VAL A 636 -38.70 18.03 7.34
N PHE A 637 -37.44 17.73 7.66
CA PHE A 637 -36.30 18.01 6.78
C PHE A 637 -36.40 17.25 5.46
N LEU A 638 -36.85 15.99 5.48
CA LEU A 638 -37.07 15.19 4.28
C LEU A 638 -38.14 15.83 3.38
N SER A 639 -39.27 16.24 3.94
CA SER A 639 -40.32 16.94 3.18
C SER A 639 -39.83 18.28 2.60
N SER A 640 -39.01 19.01 3.36
CA SER A 640 -38.42 20.29 2.92
C SER A 640 -37.40 20.08 1.80
N CYS A 641 -36.60 19.01 1.86
CA CYS A 641 -35.70 18.58 0.81
C CYS A 641 -36.42 18.08 -0.45
N CYS A 642 -37.57 17.44 -0.31
CA CYS A 642 -38.40 17.01 -1.44
C CYS A 642 -39.13 18.17 -2.11
N GLN A 643 -39.47 19.23 -1.36
CA GLN A 643 -40.08 20.46 -1.89
C GLN A 643 -39.07 21.43 -2.46
N CYS A 644 -37.86 21.46 -1.90
CA CYS A 644 -36.75 22.29 -2.36
C CYS A 644 -35.89 21.53 -3.39
N CYS A 645 -35.05 22.23 -4.15
CA CYS A 645 -33.96 21.66 -4.96
C CYS A 645 -34.28 20.82 -6.22
N GLY A 646 -35.54 20.51 -6.57
CA GLY A 646 -35.84 19.79 -7.84
C GLY A 646 -35.12 18.43 -8.00
N LEU A 647 -34.59 17.89 -6.90
CA LEU A 647 -33.95 16.59 -6.78
C LEU A 647 -35.06 15.53 -6.68
N SER A 648 -35.64 15.18 -7.81
CA SER A 648 -36.58 14.06 -7.88
C SER A 648 -35.81 12.73 -7.82
N ALA A 649 -35.33 12.34 -6.64
CA ALA A 649 -35.14 10.93 -6.34
C ALA A 649 -36.54 10.33 -6.20
N ALA A 650 -37.07 9.81 -7.30
CA ALA A 650 -38.50 9.56 -7.52
C ALA A 650 -39.15 8.51 -6.60
N ASP A 651 -38.39 7.82 -5.75
CA ASP A 651 -38.90 6.72 -4.90
C ASP A 651 -39.01 7.08 -3.40
N VAL A 652 -38.33 8.13 -2.94
CA VAL A 652 -38.30 8.52 -1.51
C VAL A 652 -39.22 9.72 -1.24
N CYS A 653 -39.41 10.59 -2.24
CA CYS A 653 -40.23 11.80 -2.14
C CYS A 653 -41.69 11.61 -2.60
N THR A 654 -42.07 10.39 -3.00
CA THR A 654 -43.42 9.97 -3.39
C THR A 654 -44.03 9.08 -2.34
#